data_AF-A0A9P7VEE6-F1
#
_entry.id   AF-A0A9P7VEE6-F1
#
_cell.length_a   1.000
_cell.length_b   1.000
_cell.length_c   1.000
_cell.angle_alpha   90.00
_cell.angle_beta   90.00
_cell.angle_gamma   90.00
#
_symmetry.space_group_name_H-M   'P 1'
#
loop_
_entity.id
_entity.type
_entity.pdbx_description
1 polymer ?
#
loop_
_entity_poly.entity_id
_entity_poly.type
_entity_poly.pdbx_seq_one_letter_code
_entity_poly.pdbx_strand_id
1 'polypeptide(L)'
;MQVGNGNFAFGADVTGLQTFQPFAIMSSWGWKNDSLPQGKTMEDLDDYHGVSWYNHDLLVEYDFGGDELIEQWLTSNPNRVNIGRVGLAFRSVEGEVLNMTESYLTDIHQELDLWTGTITSEFSFEGVPVTVTTTCAQDRDTVGISIESALLSDGQLGVFVDYPWNDGSAYFSAPFVGNWDLPANHTTSLSTNVNRHIAEINHTLVAASFITYFDGDAFTISRDSPDAHRYTILPSDSSSTFRMAITYGPGIATPTDKTSYEATVTSSQKAWDTFWSQSGFVDVYTESSDLRADELQRRIILSRYLMRVNEAGDTPPQESGLVNNGWYGKFHMEMYFWHSAHWALWNNWELLNRSTDTYAKFLPSSIYRSQEQQHWPSGARWPKMTDPSGRSSPGEINNLLIWQQPHPLVFAQYEYRASPTMVTLRKWEDVVRETANWMADFAWYNESTGVYDLGPPMYVVSEDTSPNVTVNPAFELAYWRLGLGYAEGWMEKLGEEVPTNWTVVKGDLAPLPVNNGTYKVYETIENDFWTDAMYTNDHPALVGLYGWLPQTEGLNLTIAKATAEMVREDWNITNCWGWDFSMLAMSSARSGDGEEAIEWLLNSIFTFDDVGMPGGGSRVPTPYFPGSGGLLYAIAMMAGGWDGSEGDAPGFPKDGWVVRHENLSK
;
A
#
# COMPACT_ATOMS: atom_id res chain seq x y z
N MET A 1 7.83 12.31 11.63
CA MET A 1 8.68 11.56 10.67
C MET A 1 8.58 10.05 10.93
N GLN A 2 9.05 9.18 10.02
CA GLN A 2 9.02 7.72 10.21
C GLN A 2 10.36 7.05 9.90
N VAL A 3 10.67 5.98 10.63
CA VAL A 3 11.67 4.95 10.26
C VAL A 3 10.99 3.59 10.16
N GLY A 4 11.49 2.71 9.30
CA GLY A 4 10.91 1.38 9.12
C GLY A 4 11.66 0.54 8.09
N ASN A 5 11.15 -0.65 7.83
CA ASN A 5 11.81 -1.67 7.00
C ASN A 5 10.89 -2.31 5.92
N GLY A 6 9.67 -1.81 5.77
CA GLY A 6 8.64 -2.33 4.88
C GLY A 6 7.68 -3.32 5.54
N ASN A 7 8.11 -4.04 6.58
CA ASN A 7 7.28 -4.93 7.40
C ASN A 7 6.89 -4.29 8.75
N PHE A 8 7.61 -3.25 9.17
CA PHE A 8 7.41 -2.52 10.41
C PHE A 8 7.74 -1.04 10.21
N ALA A 9 6.93 -0.17 10.81
CA ALA A 9 7.19 1.27 10.83
C ALA A 9 6.94 1.88 12.22
N PHE A 10 7.80 2.82 12.57
CA PHE A 10 7.75 3.62 13.79
C PHE A 10 7.63 5.10 13.43
N GLY A 11 6.47 5.70 13.74
CA GLY A 11 6.27 7.14 13.64
C GLY A 11 6.82 7.88 14.86
N ALA A 12 7.40 9.06 14.64
CA ALA A 12 7.97 9.91 15.69
C ALA A 12 7.45 11.36 15.58
N ASP A 13 7.12 11.94 16.73
CA ASP A 13 6.96 13.38 16.93
C ASP A 13 8.31 14.06 17.17
N VAL A 14 8.29 15.35 17.51
CA VAL A 14 9.48 16.21 17.68
C VAL A 14 10.50 15.70 18.71
N THR A 15 10.12 14.75 19.57
CA THR A 15 11.04 14.12 20.53
C THR A 15 11.90 13.01 19.93
N GLY A 16 11.65 12.63 18.67
CA GLY A 16 12.27 11.45 18.05
C GLY A 16 11.60 10.14 18.45
N LEU A 17 10.60 10.20 19.35
CA LEU A 17 9.76 9.10 19.80
C LEU A 17 8.27 9.52 19.69
N GLN A 18 7.38 8.80 20.35
CA GLN A 18 5.93 9.06 20.36
C GLN A 18 5.58 9.62 21.74
N THR A 19 6.03 10.82 22.08
CA THR A 19 5.88 11.39 23.44
C THR A 19 4.61 12.23 23.58
N PHE A 20 4.25 13.02 22.58
CA PHE A 20 3.08 13.89 22.55
C PHE A 20 2.00 13.39 21.59
N GLN A 21 2.41 12.87 20.44
CA GLN A 21 1.46 12.33 19.45
C GLN A 21 1.37 10.80 19.58
N PRO A 22 0.16 10.22 19.63
CA PRO A 22 -0.03 8.77 19.68
C PRO A 22 0.09 8.16 18.28
N PHE A 23 1.17 8.45 17.56
CA PHE A 23 1.48 7.78 16.30
C PHE A 23 1.51 6.26 16.52
N ALA A 24 1.04 5.52 15.53
CA ALA A 24 0.98 4.08 15.61
C ALA A 24 2.37 3.46 15.38
N ILE A 25 2.61 2.32 16.03
CA ILE A 25 3.60 1.35 15.59
C ILE A 25 2.82 0.28 14.83
N MET A 26 3.09 0.15 13.53
CA MET A 26 2.34 -0.73 12.64
C MET A 26 3.27 -1.77 12.02
N SER A 27 2.72 -2.95 11.71
CA SER A 27 3.44 -3.99 10.99
C SER A 27 2.57 -4.69 9.95
N SER A 28 3.21 -5.40 9.02
CA SER A 28 2.55 -6.24 8.01
C SER A 28 1.92 -7.51 8.60
N TRP A 29 2.39 -7.96 9.77
CA TRP A 29 1.95 -9.20 10.44
C TRP A 29 1.02 -8.98 11.64
N GLY A 30 0.87 -7.74 12.13
CA GLY A 30 0.07 -7.41 13.30
C GLY A 30 -1.44 -7.46 13.01
N TRP A 31 -2.03 -8.64 13.01
CA TRP A 31 -3.46 -8.87 12.74
C TRP A 31 -4.17 -9.54 13.90
N LYS A 32 -5.47 -9.27 14.03
CA LYS A 32 -6.33 -9.97 14.99
C LYS A 32 -7.74 -10.19 14.46
N ASN A 33 -8.42 -11.14 15.10
CA ASN A 33 -9.86 -11.33 14.97
C ASN A 33 -10.57 -10.78 16.21
N ASP A 34 -11.64 -10.01 16.00
CA ASP A 34 -12.59 -9.62 17.03
C ASP A 34 -13.48 -10.79 17.44
N SER A 35 -14.06 -10.69 18.64
CA SER A 35 -15.15 -11.56 19.07
C SER A 35 -16.34 -11.47 18.11
N LEU A 36 -17.10 -12.55 17.99
CA LEU A 36 -18.33 -12.55 17.19
C LEU A 36 -19.32 -11.47 17.68
N PRO A 37 -20.13 -10.89 16.78
CA PRO A 37 -21.19 -9.97 17.17
C PRO A 37 -22.14 -10.61 18.20
N GLN A 38 -22.69 -9.79 19.09
CA GLN A 38 -23.59 -10.29 20.13
C GLN A 38 -24.78 -11.05 19.51
N GLY A 39 -24.99 -12.29 19.96
CA GLY A 39 -26.08 -13.13 19.48
C GLY A 39 -25.80 -13.88 18.17
N LYS A 40 -24.59 -13.79 17.63
CA LYS A 40 -24.12 -14.56 16.48
C LYS A 40 -23.26 -15.75 16.89
N THR A 41 -23.25 -16.76 16.04
CA THR A 41 -22.53 -18.02 16.20
C THR A 41 -21.60 -18.25 15.01
N MET A 42 -20.74 -19.28 15.10
CA MET A 42 -19.93 -19.69 13.94
C MET A 42 -20.79 -20.24 12.81
N GLU A 43 -21.92 -20.90 13.13
CA GLU A 43 -22.87 -21.41 12.13
C GLU A 43 -23.47 -20.25 11.31
N ASP A 44 -23.80 -19.12 11.97
CA ASP A 44 -24.26 -17.91 11.25
C ASP A 44 -23.21 -17.33 10.28
N LEU A 45 -21.91 -17.55 10.53
CA LEU A 45 -20.84 -17.16 9.63
C LEU A 45 -20.69 -18.15 8.47
N ASP A 46 -20.73 -19.44 8.76
CA ASP A 46 -20.59 -20.51 7.77
C ASP A 46 -21.78 -20.53 6.79
N ASP A 47 -22.97 -20.08 7.24
CA ASP A 47 -24.19 -19.96 6.43
C ASP A 47 -24.31 -18.61 5.68
N TYR A 48 -23.30 -17.73 5.77
CA TYR A 48 -23.32 -16.46 5.04
C TYR A 48 -22.92 -16.67 3.57
N HIS A 49 -23.90 -16.46 2.68
CA HIS A 49 -23.76 -16.61 1.23
C HIS A 49 -24.10 -15.32 0.45
N GLY A 50 -24.44 -14.23 1.14
CA GLY A 50 -24.87 -12.97 0.52
C GLY A 50 -26.09 -13.13 -0.40
N VAL A 51 -25.95 -12.72 -1.66
CA VAL A 51 -27.02 -12.74 -2.69
C VAL A 51 -26.57 -13.45 -3.96
N SER A 52 -27.52 -14.02 -4.71
CA SER A 52 -27.26 -14.59 -6.02
C SER A 52 -27.82 -13.72 -7.13
N TRP A 53 -26.97 -13.24 -8.04
CA TRP A 53 -27.37 -12.46 -9.22
C TRP A 53 -27.01 -13.20 -10.50
N TYR A 54 -27.82 -13.02 -11.55
CA TYR A 54 -27.49 -13.55 -12.86
C TYR A 54 -26.37 -12.73 -13.50
N ASN A 55 -25.30 -13.41 -13.91
CA ASN A 55 -24.35 -12.93 -14.89
C ASN A 55 -24.65 -13.69 -16.19
N HIS A 56 -25.41 -13.05 -17.07
CA HIS A 56 -26.07 -13.68 -18.22
C HIS A 56 -26.85 -14.95 -17.80
N ASP A 57 -26.45 -16.12 -18.30
CA ASP A 57 -27.13 -17.39 -18.05
C ASP A 57 -26.64 -18.11 -16.78
N LEU A 58 -25.62 -17.59 -16.10
CA LEU A 58 -25.06 -18.17 -14.88
C LEU A 58 -25.59 -17.44 -13.64
N LEU A 59 -26.12 -18.20 -12.68
CA LEU A 59 -26.47 -17.67 -11.36
C LEU A 59 -25.22 -17.67 -10.48
N VAL A 60 -24.73 -16.48 -10.12
CA VAL A 60 -23.47 -16.29 -9.38
C VAL A 60 -23.78 -15.81 -7.97
N GLU A 61 -23.13 -16.42 -6.96
CA GLU A 61 -23.20 -16.02 -5.56
C GLU A 61 -22.19 -14.90 -5.24
N TYR A 62 -22.65 -13.85 -4.57
CA TYR A 62 -21.83 -12.71 -4.19
C TYR A 62 -22.00 -12.40 -2.71
N ASP A 63 -20.87 -12.20 -2.03
CA ASP A 63 -20.81 -11.93 -0.58
C ASP A 63 -21.21 -10.48 -0.28
N PHE A 64 -22.48 -10.12 -0.45
CA PHE A 64 -23.07 -8.87 0.01
C PHE A 64 -24.59 -9.01 0.17
N GLY A 65 -25.22 -8.09 0.91
CA GLY A 65 -26.68 -8.06 1.05
C GLY A 65 -27.26 -9.18 1.94
N GLY A 66 -26.40 -9.81 2.75
CA GLY A 66 -26.81 -10.81 3.74
C GLY A 66 -27.14 -10.21 5.11
N ASP A 67 -26.87 -10.93 6.19
CA ASP A 67 -27.03 -10.39 7.55
C ASP A 67 -25.99 -9.29 7.82
N GLU A 68 -26.45 -8.07 8.09
CA GLU A 68 -25.61 -6.88 8.23
C GLU A 68 -24.53 -7.02 9.32
N LEU A 69 -24.82 -7.70 10.44
CA LEU A 69 -23.85 -7.86 11.53
C LEU A 69 -22.74 -8.85 11.15
N ILE A 70 -23.11 -9.93 10.47
CA ILE A 70 -22.16 -10.90 9.95
C ILE A 70 -21.32 -10.29 8.83
N GLU A 71 -21.96 -9.60 7.89
CA GLU A 71 -21.30 -8.94 6.76
C GLU A 71 -20.26 -7.91 7.25
N GLN A 72 -20.64 -7.05 8.19
CA GLN A 72 -19.73 -6.06 8.78
C GLN A 72 -18.57 -6.73 9.53
N TRP A 73 -18.84 -7.82 10.27
CA TRP A 73 -17.80 -8.55 10.98
C TRP A 73 -16.82 -9.21 9.99
N LEU A 74 -17.32 -9.89 8.96
CA LEU A 74 -16.51 -10.50 7.90
C LEU A 74 -15.76 -9.46 7.09
N THR A 75 -16.30 -8.27 6.89
CA THR A 75 -15.62 -7.18 6.18
C THR A 75 -14.41 -6.69 6.97
N SER A 76 -14.59 -6.50 8.28
CA SER A 76 -13.57 -5.91 9.17
C SER A 76 -12.61 -6.91 9.82
N ASN A 77 -12.86 -8.23 9.75
CA ASN A 77 -12.03 -9.25 10.38
C ASN A 77 -11.24 -10.10 9.36
N PRO A 78 -9.97 -10.43 9.63
CA PRO A 78 -9.10 -9.79 10.61
C PRO A 78 -8.91 -8.29 10.34
N ASN A 79 -8.58 -7.52 11.37
CA ASN A 79 -8.13 -6.12 11.25
C ASN A 79 -6.70 -5.94 11.77
N ARG A 80 -6.03 -4.90 11.28
CA ARG A 80 -4.63 -4.59 11.61
C ARG A 80 -4.51 -3.80 12.91
N VAL A 81 -3.45 -4.07 13.65
CA VAL A 81 -3.27 -3.63 15.04
C VAL A 81 -2.14 -2.61 15.18
N ASN A 82 -2.38 -1.53 15.92
CA ASN A 82 -1.31 -0.74 16.52
C ASN A 82 -0.70 -1.52 17.68
N ILE A 83 0.56 -1.94 17.54
CA ILE A 83 1.24 -2.87 18.47
C ILE A 83 1.87 -2.17 19.68
N GLY A 84 1.71 -0.85 19.81
CA GLY A 84 2.06 -0.10 20.99
C GLY A 84 2.55 1.30 20.69
N ARG A 85 3.08 1.96 21.72
CA ARG A 85 3.67 3.28 21.64
C ARG A 85 4.90 3.38 22.52
N VAL A 86 5.94 4.08 22.08
CA VAL A 86 7.16 4.33 22.87
C VAL A 86 7.45 5.82 22.91
N GLY A 87 7.60 6.41 24.09
CA GLY A 87 7.86 7.84 24.26
C GLY A 87 8.74 8.15 25.46
N LEU A 88 9.05 9.43 25.68
CA LEU A 88 9.86 9.87 26.81
C LEU A 88 9.02 10.01 28.09
N ALA A 89 9.56 9.53 29.20
CA ALA A 89 9.01 9.73 30.54
C ALA A 89 9.81 10.80 31.28
N PHE A 90 9.28 12.02 31.35
CA PHE A 90 9.86 13.11 32.14
C PHE A 90 9.43 12.97 33.60
N ARG A 91 10.34 13.22 34.54
CA ARG A 91 10.11 13.08 35.97
C ARG A 91 10.61 14.30 36.73
N SER A 92 9.94 14.63 37.84
CA SER A 92 10.42 15.64 38.77
C SER A 92 11.66 15.16 39.52
N VAL A 93 12.33 16.08 40.21
CA VAL A 93 13.44 15.74 41.11
C VAL A 93 13.02 14.81 42.26
N GLU A 94 11.73 14.81 42.64
CA GLU A 94 11.14 13.89 43.60
C GLU A 94 10.80 12.52 43.00
N GLY A 95 10.89 12.37 41.68
CA GLY A 95 10.69 11.11 40.96
C GLY A 95 9.26 10.85 40.48
N GLU A 96 8.36 11.84 40.54
CA GLU A 96 7.00 11.75 40.00
C GLU A 96 7.01 11.94 38.49
N VAL A 97 6.22 11.16 37.74
CA VAL A 97 6.07 11.33 36.29
C VAL A 97 5.31 12.63 36.00
N LEU A 98 5.87 13.46 35.13
CA LEU A 98 5.30 14.76 34.76
C LEU A 98 4.30 14.61 33.60
N ASN A 99 3.19 15.34 33.69
CA ASN A 99 2.25 15.46 32.58
C ASN A 99 2.74 16.52 31.58
N MET A 100 3.43 16.04 30.54
CA MET A 100 4.12 16.88 29.58
C MET A 100 3.26 17.20 28.36
N THR A 101 3.46 18.39 27.81
CA THR A 101 3.00 18.77 26.46
C THR A 101 4.18 19.28 25.66
N GLU A 102 4.06 19.36 24.34
CA GLU A 102 5.13 19.84 23.45
C GLU A 102 5.62 21.25 23.83
N SER A 103 4.72 22.10 24.36
CA SER A 103 5.03 23.48 24.76
C SER A 103 6.06 23.64 25.90
N TYR A 104 6.39 22.55 26.60
CA TYR A 104 7.43 22.54 27.62
C TYR A 104 8.86 22.39 27.04
N LEU A 105 8.98 22.08 25.76
CA LEU A 105 10.26 21.94 25.09
C LEU A 105 10.67 23.27 24.43
N THR A 106 11.96 23.55 24.43
CA THR A 106 12.55 24.66 23.67
C THR A 106 13.63 24.15 22.72
N ASP A 107 14.09 25.02 21.81
CA ASP A 107 15.23 24.72 20.93
C ASP A 107 15.05 23.44 20.09
N ILE A 108 13.82 23.20 19.63
CA ILE A 108 13.42 21.99 18.91
C ILE A 108 14.03 21.98 17.51
N HIS A 109 14.76 20.91 17.20
CA HIS A 109 15.25 20.57 15.87
C HIS A 109 15.10 19.07 15.65
N GLN A 110 14.60 18.67 14.48
CA GLN A 110 14.50 17.26 14.10
C GLN A 110 14.93 17.08 12.64
N GLU A 111 15.77 16.08 12.41
CA GLU A 111 16.28 15.71 11.11
C GLU A 111 16.08 14.21 10.87
N LEU A 112 15.68 13.84 9.64
CA LEU A 112 15.69 12.47 9.15
C LEU A 112 16.78 12.35 8.08
N ASP A 113 17.85 11.62 8.40
CA ASP A 113 18.87 11.24 7.42
C ASP A 113 18.33 10.08 6.59
N LEU A 114 17.93 10.37 5.35
CA LEU A 114 17.43 9.38 4.40
C LEU A 114 18.49 8.36 4.00
N TRP A 115 19.78 8.71 4.06
CA TRP A 115 20.89 7.83 3.67
C TRP A 115 21.13 6.71 4.69
N THR A 116 20.81 6.94 5.97
CA THR A 116 20.98 5.95 7.04
C THR A 116 19.66 5.46 7.63
N GLY A 117 18.54 6.12 7.33
CA GLY A 117 17.24 5.86 7.93
C GLY A 117 17.22 6.18 9.42
N THR A 118 17.79 7.32 9.81
CA THR A 118 17.97 7.71 11.21
C THR A 118 17.31 9.06 11.48
N ILE A 119 16.46 9.11 12.49
CA ILE A 119 15.91 10.36 13.02
C ILE A 119 16.83 10.83 14.16
N THR A 120 17.25 12.09 14.12
CA THR A 120 17.91 12.78 15.23
C THR A 120 17.03 13.93 15.67
N SER A 121 16.68 13.96 16.95
CA SER A 121 15.85 15.02 17.56
C SER A 121 16.62 15.67 18.69
N GLU A 122 16.70 16.99 18.67
CA GLU A 122 17.38 17.82 19.64
C GLU A 122 16.39 18.84 20.20
N PHE A 123 16.33 18.94 21.52
CA PHE A 123 15.49 19.93 22.21
C PHE A 123 16.02 20.14 23.63
N SER A 124 15.48 21.13 24.34
CA SER A 124 15.79 21.38 25.74
C SER A 124 14.56 21.24 26.62
N PHE A 125 14.73 20.63 27.79
CA PHE A 125 13.75 20.60 28.88
C PHE A 125 14.34 21.30 30.10
N GLU A 126 13.67 22.34 30.59
CA GLU A 126 14.16 23.21 31.68
C GLU A 126 15.60 23.75 31.45
N GLY A 127 15.94 23.99 30.18
CA GLY A 127 17.26 24.47 29.77
C GLY A 127 18.35 23.38 29.73
N VAL A 128 18.00 22.12 29.96
CA VAL A 128 18.91 20.98 29.82
C VAL A 128 18.70 20.32 28.45
N PRO A 129 19.76 20.19 27.62
CA PRO A 129 19.64 19.60 26.30
C PRO A 129 19.35 18.10 26.38
N VAL A 130 18.58 17.63 25.41
CA VAL A 130 18.24 16.24 25.16
C VAL A 130 18.43 15.97 23.66
N THR A 131 19.24 14.97 23.34
CA THR A 131 19.36 14.43 21.99
C THR A 131 18.80 13.01 21.98
N VAL A 132 17.92 12.71 21.02
CA VAL A 132 17.35 11.39 20.81
C VAL A 132 17.65 10.95 19.38
N THR A 133 18.27 9.78 19.24
CA THR A 133 18.49 9.13 17.96
C THR A 133 17.63 7.88 17.86
N THR A 134 16.84 7.78 16.79
CA THR A 134 15.91 6.68 16.53
C THR A 134 16.19 6.08 15.16
N THR A 135 16.39 4.75 15.10
CA THR A 135 16.72 4.01 13.88
C THR A 135 15.95 2.69 13.83
N CYS A 136 15.71 2.14 12.64
CA CYS A 136 15.01 0.86 12.49
C CYS A 136 15.89 -0.20 11.82
N ALA A 137 15.96 -1.40 12.43
CA ALA A 137 16.64 -2.54 11.82
C ALA A 137 15.93 -2.95 10.53
N GLN A 138 16.70 -3.40 9.54
CA GLN A 138 16.18 -3.69 8.20
C GLN A 138 15.98 -5.19 7.95
N ASP A 139 16.50 -6.02 8.86
CA ASP A 139 16.37 -7.47 8.89
C ASP A 139 15.40 -7.96 9.98
N ARG A 140 14.91 -7.06 10.83
CA ARG A 140 14.03 -7.35 11.98
C ARG A 140 13.16 -6.16 12.35
N ASP A 141 12.05 -6.42 13.01
CA ASP A 141 11.08 -5.40 13.43
C ASP A 141 11.48 -4.78 14.77
N THR A 142 12.63 -4.10 14.74
CA THR A 142 13.27 -3.49 15.90
C THR A 142 13.50 -2.01 15.68
N VAL A 143 13.13 -1.20 16.67
CA VAL A 143 13.56 0.19 16.78
C VAL A 143 14.69 0.31 17.79
N GLY A 144 15.77 0.99 17.40
CA GLY A 144 16.90 1.32 18.26
C GLY A 144 16.81 2.78 18.68
N ILE A 145 17.00 3.03 19.97
CA ILE A 145 16.86 4.34 20.61
C ILE A 145 18.14 4.63 21.39
N SER A 146 18.72 5.80 21.19
CA SER A 146 19.79 6.37 22.04
C SER A 146 19.35 7.74 22.53
N ILE A 147 19.40 7.94 23.85
CA ILE A 147 19.08 9.21 24.49
C ILE A 147 20.35 9.74 25.15
N GLU A 148 20.66 11.01 24.93
CA GLU A 148 21.78 11.71 25.54
C GLU A 148 21.27 12.95 26.29
N SER A 149 21.42 12.97 27.61
CA SER A 149 21.06 14.11 28.47
C SER A 149 21.59 13.93 29.90
N ALA A 150 21.90 15.04 30.58
CA ALA A 150 22.18 15.03 32.02
C ALA A 150 20.95 14.63 32.87
N LEU A 151 19.74 14.78 32.34
CA LEU A 151 18.50 14.40 33.02
C LEU A 151 18.41 12.88 33.30
N LEU A 152 19.11 12.06 32.51
CA LEU A 152 19.18 10.61 32.72
C LEU A 152 19.91 10.28 34.03
N SER A 153 21.08 10.89 34.26
CA SER A 153 21.88 10.67 35.48
C SER A 153 21.18 11.18 36.74
N ASP A 154 20.30 12.18 36.58
CA ASP A 154 19.49 12.75 37.66
C ASP A 154 18.19 11.94 37.92
N GLY A 155 17.89 10.94 37.09
CA GLY A 155 16.66 10.14 37.17
C GLY A 155 15.40 10.90 36.74
N GLN A 156 15.56 12.05 36.08
CA GLN A 156 14.48 12.93 35.61
C GLN A 156 14.00 12.61 34.19
N LEU A 157 14.68 11.68 33.50
CA LEU A 157 14.32 11.24 32.16
C LEU A 157 14.37 9.71 32.06
N GLY A 158 13.42 9.15 31.32
CA GLY A 158 13.35 7.74 30.99
C GLY A 158 12.48 7.52 29.75
N VAL A 159 12.04 6.28 29.55
CA VAL A 159 11.18 5.87 28.43
C VAL A 159 9.89 5.29 28.99
N PHE A 160 8.76 5.50 28.32
CA PHE A 160 7.56 4.72 28.56
C PHE A 160 7.22 3.88 27.33
N VAL A 161 6.55 2.76 27.58
CA VAL A 161 5.84 1.97 26.57
C VAL A 161 4.38 1.83 26.99
N ASP A 162 3.46 1.92 26.04
CA ASP A 162 2.02 1.82 26.27
C ASP A 162 1.34 1.00 25.16
N TYR A 163 0.19 0.38 25.45
CA TYR A 163 -0.52 -0.49 24.50
C TYR A 163 -2.01 -0.14 24.37
N PRO A 164 -2.52 0.07 23.13
CA PRO A 164 -3.93 0.41 22.91
C PRO A 164 -4.81 -0.81 22.67
N TRP A 165 -6.13 -0.66 22.88
CA TRP A 165 -7.13 -1.56 22.34
C TRP A 165 -7.28 -1.28 20.84
N ASN A 166 -7.50 -2.31 20.03
CA ASN A 166 -7.78 -2.16 18.61
C ASN A 166 -9.03 -2.98 18.30
N ASP A 167 -9.86 -2.56 17.36
CA ASP A 167 -10.97 -3.34 16.82
C ASP A 167 -11.35 -2.90 15.40
N GLY A 168 -12.17 -3.71 14.72
CA GLY A 168 -12.67 -3.44 13.38
C GLY A 168 -13.89 -2.50 13.36
N SER A 169 -14.09 -1.67 14.39
CA SER A 169 -15.29 -0.83 14.48
C SER A 169 -15.31 0.35 13.49
N ALA A 170 -14.14 0.79 13.04
CA ALA A 170 -13.99 1.90 12.10
C ALA A 170 -13.28 1.43 10.82
N TYR A 171 -13.86 1.80 9.67
CA TYR A 171 -13.23 1.55 8.37
C TYR A 171 -11.93 2.36 8.22
N PHE A 172 -11.91 3.62 8.68
CA PHE A 172 -10.70 4.45 8.78
C PHE A 172 -10.34 4.76 10.24
N SER A 173 -9.07 4.56 10.58
CA SER A 173 -8.46 5.04 11.84
C SER A 173 -7.25 5.90 11.49
N ALA A 174 -7.51 7.18 11.22
CA ALA A 174 -6.52 8.20 10.90
C ALA A 174 -6.88 9.51 11.63
N PRO A 175 -5.89 10.30 12.12
CA PRO A 175 -4.46 10.07 11.99
C PRO A 175 -3.86 9.05 12.98
N PHE A 176 -4.66 8.52 13.92
CA PHE A 176 -4.18 7.60 14.96
C PHE A 176 -4.95 6.28 14.95
N VAL A 177 -4.28 5.21 15.40
CA VAL A 177 -4.82 3.85 15.44
C VAL A 177 -4.85 3.35 16.88
N GLY A 178 -5.98 2.76 17.26
CA GLY A 178 -6.21 2.19 18.57
C GLY A 178 -6.83 3.16 19.58
N ASN A 179 -7.46 2.59 20.59
CA ASN A 179 -8.15 3.28 21.68
C ASN A 179 -7.41 3.02 23.00
N TRP A 180 -6.98 4.10 23.64
CA TRP A 180 -6.20 4.08 24.88
C TRP A 180 -7.07 4.06 26.14
N ASP A 181 -8.38 4.29 26.01
CA ASP A 181 -9.33 4.43 27.11
C ASP A 181 -10.13 3.14 27.40
N LEU A 182 -9.69 2.01 26.85
CA LEU A 182 -10.35 0.69 27.00
C LEU A 182 -9.45 -0.39 27.64
N PRO A 183 -8.85 -0.13 28.82
CA PRO A 183 -7.91 -1.07 29.45
C PRO A 183 -8.57 -2.41 29.84
N ALA A 184 -9.88 -2.44 30.10
CA ALA A 184 -10.57 -3.67 30.45
C ALA A 184 -10.72 -4.68 29.28
N ASN A 185 -10.50 -4.24 28.04
CA ASN A 185 -10.72 -5.08 26.85
C ASN A 185 -9.51 -5.93 26.45
N HIS A 186 -8.34 -5.64 27.01
CA HIS A 186 -7.10 -6.34 26.68
C HIS A 186 -6.23 -6.59 27.92
N THR A 187 -5.15 -7.35 27.74
CA THR A 187 -4.22 -7.61 28.84
C THR A 187 -2.79 -7.41 28.39
N THR A 188 -1.95 -6.98 29.33
CA THR A 188 -0.50 -7.02 29.17
C THR A 188 0.11 -7.79 30.33
N SER A 189 1.23 -8.45 30.13
CA SER A 189 2.00 -9.11 31.20
C SER A 189 3.49 -8.89 31.00
N LEU A 190 4.18 -8.53 32.09
CA LEU A 190 5.60 -8.22 32.10
C LEU A 190 6.39 -9.42 32.64
N SER A 191 7.42 -9.82 31.90
CA SER A 191 8.45 -10.75 32.32
C SER A 191 9.80 -10.03 32.34
N THR A 192 10.55 -10.17 33.44
CA THR A 192 11.88 -9.59 33.58
C THR A 192 12.90 -10.68 33.87
N ASN A 193 14.09 -10.57 33.27
CA ASN A 193 15.21 -11.42 33.63
C ASN A 193 15.97 -10.83 34.82
N VAL A 194 16.68 -11.68 35.57
CA VAL A 194 17.52 -11.27 36.71
C VAL A 194 18.61 -10.26 36.31
N ASN A 195 18.99 -10.24 35.03
CA ASN A 195 20.14 -9.50 34.53
C ASN A 195 19.91 -8.00 34.25
N ARG A 196 18.74 -7.40 34.55
CA ARG A 196 18.44 -5.95 34.40
C ARG A 196 18.70 -5.29 33.03
N HIS A 197 19.04 -6.06 32.00
CA HIS A 197 19.24 -5.55 30.62
C HIS A 197 18.10 -5.95 29.69
N ILE A 198 17.21 -6.84 30.15
CA ILE A 198 16.22 -7.50 29.30
C ILE A 198 14.87 -7.56 30.00
N ALA A 199 13.82 -7.22 29.25
CA ALA A 199 12.43 -7.40 29.63
C ALA A 199 11.59 -7.84 28.43
N GLU A 200 10.42 -8.40 28.71
CA GLU A 200 9.45 -8.80 27.69
C GLU A 200 8.04 -8.47 28.18
N ILE A 201 7.24 -7.85 27.31
CA ILE A 201 5.82 -7.62 27.53
C ILE A 201 5.03 -8.42 26.50
N ASN A 202 4.08 -9.21 26.96
CA ASN A 202 3.08 -9.85 26.12
C ASN A 202 1.78 -9.06 26.18
N HIS A 203 1.26 -8.60 25.03
CA HIS A 203 0.01 -7.88 24.85
C HIS A 203 -1.01 -8.78 24.14
N THR A 204 -2.14 -9.05 24.79
CA THR A 204 -3.17 -9.96 24.27
C THR A 204 -4.47 -9.19 23.96
N LEU A 205 -4.91 -9.27 22.70
CA LEU A 205 -6.16 -8.73 22.16
C LEU A 205 -7.05 -9.89 21.70
N VAL A 206 -8.08 -10.21 22.48
CA VAL A 206 -8.93 -11.41 22.25
C VAL A 206 -8.06 -12.68 22.17
N ALA A 207 -7.94 -13.31 21.00
CA ALA A 207 -7.12 -14.50 20.78
C ALA A 207 -5.73 -14.19 20.22
N ALA A 208 -5.47 -12.96 19.76
CA ALA A 208 -4.18 -12.53 19.24
C ALA A 208 -3.25 -12.11 20.39
N SER A 209 -1.96 -12.42 20.26
CA SER A 209 -0.93 -11.99 21.22
C SER A 209 0.30 -11.48 20.48
N PHE A 210 0.89 -10.42 21.01
CA PHE A 210 2.04 -9.73 20.46
C PHE A 210 3.08 -9.53 21.55
N ILE A 211 4.35 -9.70 21.18
CA ILE A 211 5.47 -9.56 22.11
C ILE A 211 6.22 -8.27 21.81
N THR A 212 6.56 -7.53 22.86
CA THR A 212 7.57 -6.49 22.84
C THR A 212 8.74 -6.93 23.72
N TYR A 213 9.93 -6.97 23.13
CA TYR A 213 11.16 -7.36 23.79
C TYR A 213 12.11 -6.17 23.87
N PHE A 214 12.70 -5.99 25.04
CA PHE A 214 13.61 -4.88 25.34
C PHE A 214 15.00 -5.45 25.62
N ASP A 215 16.04 -4.85 25.02
CA ASP A 215 17.46 -5.14 25.26
C ASP A 215 18.27 -3.84 25.23
N GLY A 216 19.19 -3.64 26.18
CA GLY A 216 19.99 -2.42 26.22
C GLY A 216 20.80 -2.23 27.50
N ASP A 217 21.12 -0.96 27.77
CA ASP A 217 21.77 -0.54 29.02
C ASP A 217 20.96 -1.00 30.24
N ALA A 218 21.58 -1.09 31.42
CA ALA A 218 20.87 -1.59 32.60
C ALA A 218 19.65 -0.71 32.93
N PHE A 219 18.47 -1.30 33.09
CA PHE A 219 17.22 -0.60 33.36
C PHE A 219 16.32 -1.31 34.38
N THR A 220 15.39 -0.54 34.93
CA THR A 220 14.23 -1.05 35.64
C THR A 220 12.97 -0.74 34.84
N ILE A 221 12.00 -1.65 34.86
CA ILE A 221 10.72 -1.48 34.19
C ILE A 221 9.60 -1.82 35.18
N SER A 222 8.61 -0.93 35.27
CA SER A 222 7.47 -1.07 36.18
C SER A 222 6.19 -0.60 35.52
N ARG A 223 5.09 -1.29 35.81
CA ARG A 223 3.75 -0.87 35.38
C ARG A 223 3.31 0.35 36.20
N ASP A 224 2.76 1.36 35.53
CA ASP A 224 2.41 2.65 36.16
C ASP A 224 1.23 2.52 37.15
N SER A 225 0.28 1.61 36.88
CA SER A 225 -0.78 1.23 37.82
C SER A 225 -1.30 -0.19 37.51
N PRO A 226 -1.99 -0.88 38.44
CA PRO A 226 -2.46 -2.26 38.21
C PRO A 226 -3.28 -2.45 36.92
N ASP A 227 -4.14 -1.47 36.62
CA ASP A 227 -5.08 -1.51 35.49
C ASP A 227 -4.52 -0.84 34.23
N ALA A 228 -3.37 -0.16 34.32
CA ALA A 228 -2.75 0.47 33.16
C ALA A 228 -2.02 -0.58 32.29
N HIS A 229 -1.96 -0.28 31.00
CA HIS A 229 -1.11 -0.98 30.04
C HIS A 229 0.18 -0.22 29.75
N ARG A 230 0.44 0.85 30.50
CA ARG A 230 1.65 1.65 30.43
C ARG A 230 2.71 1.18 31.42
N TYR A 231 3.96 1.16 30.95
CA TYR A 231 5.14 0.83 31.73
C TYR A 231 6.18 1.93 31.58
N THR A 232 6.78 2.32 32.71
CA THR A 232 7.91 3.23 32.76
C THR A 232 9.22 2.46 32.88
N ILE A 233 10.19 2.83 32.05
CA ILE A 233 11.54 2.27 31.95
C ILE A 233 12.53 3.35 32.37
N LEU A 234 13.34 3.05 33.38
CA LEU A 234 14.35 3.96 33.93
C LEU A 234 15.75 3.34 33.86
N PRO A 235 16.78 4.11 33.43
CA PRO A 235 18.16 3.68 33.56
C PRO A 235 18.48 3.30 35.01
N SER A 236 19.16 2.18 35.20
CA SER A 236 19.65 1.75 36.53
C SER A 236 20.98 2.40 36.88
N ASP A 237 21.79 2.70 35.87
CA ASP A 237 23.11 3.29 36.04
C ASP A 237 23.04 4.80 35.89
N SER A 238 23.80 5.53 36.71
CA SER A 238 23.94 6.98 36.59
C SER A 238 24.84 7.31 35.40
N SER A 239 24.22 7.52 34.24
CA SER A 239 24.85 7.80 32.96
C SER A 239 24.10 8.93 32.25
N SER A 240 24.81 9.74 31.47
CA SER A 240 24.21 10.76 30.59
C SER A 240 23.75 10.20 29.24
N THR A 241 23.89 8.89 29.04
CA THR A 241 23.48 8.18 27.83
C THR A 241 22.67 6.95 28.22
N PHE A 242 21.59 6.69 27.49
CA PHE A 242 20.77 5.50 27.66
C PHE A 242 20.37 4.92 26.29
N ARG A 243 20.75 3.67 26.03
CA ARG A 243 20.53 2.97 24.77
C ARG A 243 19.68 1.72 24.95
N MET A 244 18.77 1.50 24.00
CA MET A 244 17.89 0.35 23.98
C MET A 244 17.49 -0.02 22.55
N ALA A 245 17.31 -1.31 22.32
CA ALA A 245 16.58 -1.87 21.21
C ALA A 245 15.24 -2.43 21.70
N ILE A 246 14.18 -2.14 20.95
CA ILE A 246 12.81 -2.59 21.21
C ILE A 246 12.35 -3.39 19.99
N THR A 247 12.27 -4.70 20.14
CA THR A 247 11.82 -5.64 19.10
C THR A 247 10.35 -5.96 19.30
N TYR A 248 9.58 -5.93 18.21
CA TYR A 248 8.21 -6.40 18.18
C TYR A 248 8.11 -7.72 17.42
N GLY A 249 7.16 -8.57 17.81
CA GLY A 249 6.91 -9.81 17.08
C GLY A 249 5.55 -10.45 17.40
N PRO A 250 5.15 -11.47 16.62
CA PRO A 250 4.00 -12.29 16.96
C PRO A 250 4.24 -13.03 18.28
N GLY A 251 3.16 -13.55 18.90
CA GLY A 251 3.11 -14.11 20.27
C GLY A 251 4.09 -15.23 20.66
N ILE A 252 5.06 -15.60 19.82
CA ILE A 252 6.25 -16.40 20.15
C ILE A 252 7.45 -15.80 19.40
N ALA A 253 8.22 -14.92 20.04
CA ALA A 253 9.48 -14.42 19.49
C ALA A 253 10.61 -15.43 19.74
N THR A 254 11.28 -15.87 18.68
CA THR A 254 12.48 -16.70 18.80
C THR A 254 13.69 -15.87 19.20
N PRO A 255 14.73 -16.45 19.82
CA PRO A 255 15.97 -15.71 20.14
C PRO A 255 16.61 -15.05 18.91
N THR A 256 16.38 -15.61 17.71
CA THR A 256 16.80 -15.08 16.42
C THR A 256 16.02 -13.86 15.96
N ASP A 257 15.00 -13.41 16.69
CA ASP A 257 14.24 -12.19 16.38
C ASP A 257 14.73 -10.99 17.21
N LYS A 258 15.57 -11.21 18.23
CA LYS A 258 16.03 -10.22 19.23
C LYS A 258 17.40 -9.63 18.89
N THR A 259 17.56 -8.31 18.95
CA THR A 259 18.82 -7.63 18.56
C THR A 259 19.15 -6.45 19.48
N SER A 260 20.42 -6.07 19.54
CA SER A 260 20.96 -4.95 20.32
C SER A 260 20.91 -3.62 19.55
N TYR A 261 20.99 -2.49 20.24
CA TYR A 261 21.03 -1.15 19.65
C TYR A 261 22.08 -1.01 18.53
N GLU A 262 23.33 -1.43 18.76
CA GLU A 262 24.44 -1.29 17.80
C GLU A 262 24.19 -2.08 16.51
N ALA A 263 23.56 -3.25 16.64
CA ALA A 263 23.21 -4.11 15.51
C ALA A 263 22.04 -3.50 14.71
N THR A 264 21.07 -2.88 15.37
CA THR A 264 20.00 -2.12 14.70
C THR A 264 20.57 -0.97 13.86
N VAL A 265 21.49 -0.16 14.41
CA VAL A 265 22.15 0.95 13.69
C VAL A 265 22.89 0.41 12.46
N THR A 266 23.71 -0.63 12.66
CA THR A 266 24.51 -1.24 11.58
C THR A 266 23.62 -1.80 10.46
N SER A 267 22.54 -2.49 10.83
CA SER A 267 21.55 -3.05 9.90
C SER A 267 20.89 -1.93 9.06
N SER A 268 20.46 -0.85 9.71
CA SER A 268 19.87 0.33 9.05
C SER A 268 20.81 0.95 8.02
N GLN A 269 22.00 1.36 8.46
CA GLN A 269 22.98 2.05 7.61
C GLN A 269 23.35 1.21 6.39
N LYS A 270 23.61 -0.09 6.58
CA LYS A 270 24.01 -0.98 5.49
C LYS A 270 22.91 -1.13 4.44
N ALA A 271 21.66 -1.35 4.88
CA ALA A 271 20.56 -1.59 3.96
C ALA A 271 20.12 -0.31 3.23
N TRP A 272 20.18 0.86 3.87
CA TRP A 272 19.91 2.13 3.18
C TRP A 272 21.03 2.52 2.20
N ASP A 273 22.30 2.36 2.57
CA ASP A 273 23.43 2.52 1.65
C ASP A 273 23.29 1.63 0.41
N THR A 274 22.93 0.36 0.63
CA THR A 274 22.64 -0.60 -0.44
C THR A 274 21.46 -0.13 -1.31
N PHE A 275 20.34 0.25 -0.69
CA PHE A 275 19.15 0.71 -1.41
C PHE A 275 19.48 1.91 -2.29
N TRP A 276 20.08 2.97 -1.76
CA TRP A 276 20.37 4.16 -2.54
C TRP A 276 21.44 3.94 -3.61
N SER A 277 22.45 3.11 -3.32
CA SER A 277 23.59 2.91 -4.23
C SER A 277 23.35 1.83 -5.30
N GLN A 278 22.34 0.98 -5.16
CA GLN A 278 22.12 -0.17 -6.06
C GLN A 278 20.77 -0.19 -6.78
N SER A 279 19.88 0.76 -6.49
CA SER A 279 18.58 0.87 -7.18
C SER A 279 18.60 2.00 -8.21
N GLY A 280 17.53 2.13 -9.00
CA GLY A 280 17.40 3.21 -9.97
C GLY A 280 17.48 4.59 -9.33
N PHE A 281 18.00 5.59 -10.03
CA PHE A 281 18.00 6.99 -9.60
C PHE A 281 17.55 7.89 -10.75
N VAL A 282 16.82 8.96 -10.42
CA VAL A 282 16.44 10.01 -11.37
C VAL A 282 16.78 11.36 -10.73
N ASP A 283 17.66 12.10 -11.40
CA ASP A 283 17.99 13.49 -11.13
C ASP A 283 17.30 14.36 -12.18
N VAL A 284 16.34 15.17 -11.74
CA VAL A 284 15.69 16.20 -12.55
C VAL A 284 16.11 17.60 -12.11
N TYR A 285 16.97 17.75 -11.11
CA TYR A 285 17.25 19.02 -10.45
C TYR A 285 18.57 19.65 -10.88
N THR A 286 19.68 18.91 -10.85
CA THR A 286 21.04 19.47 -10.84
C THR A 286 21.36 20.41 -12.00
N GLU A 287 20.82 20.15 -13.19
CA GLU A 287 21.09 20.94 -14.41
C GLU A 287 19.84 21.51 -15.09
N SER A 288 18.67 21.26 -14.50
CA SER A 288 17.42 21.84 -15.00
C SER A 288 17.35 23.32 -14.67
N SER A 289 16.86 24.12 -15.61
CA SER A 289 16.58 25.54 -15.39
C SER A 289 15.13 25.80 -15.00
N ASP A 290 14.26 24.82 -15.13
CA ASP A 290 12.87 24.91 -14.70
C ASP A 290 12.79 25.00 -13.17
N LEU A 291 12.09 26.02 -12.67
CA LEU A 291 11.96 26.28 -11.22
C LEU A 291 11.16 25.20 -10.49
N ARG A 292 10.40 24.38 -11.22
CA ARG A 292 9.62 23.27 -10.69
C ARG A 292 10.46 22.03 -10.37
N ALA A 293 11.70 21.97 -10.85
CA ALA A 293 12.57 20.82 -10.71
C ALA A 293 12.86 20.44 -9.25
N ASP A 294 12.97 21.45 -8.37
CA ASP A 294 13.21 21.24 -6.93
C ASP A 294 12.07 20.46 -6.27
N GLU A 295 10.84 20.90 -6.48
CA GLU A 295 9.65 20.23 -5.93
C GLU A 295 9.47 18.83 -6.51
N LEU A 296 9.72 18.64 -7.81
CA LEU A 296 9.63 17.31 -8.41
C LEU A 296 10.69 16.36 -7.84
N GLN A 297 11.94 16.82 -7.69
CA GLN A 297 13.02 16.04 -7.08
C GLN A 297 12.70 15.70 -5.62
N ARG A 298 12.15 16.65 -4.86
CA ARG A 298 11.69 16.43 -3.48
C ARG A 298 10.66 15.30 -3.41
N ARG A 299 9.61 15.35 -4.25
CA ARG A 299 8.59 14.30 -4.30
C ARG A 299 9.19 12.95 -4.68
N ILE A 300 10.07 12.89 -5.69
CA ILE A 300 10.75 11.65 -6.10
C ILE A 300 11.52 11.04 -4.92
N ILE A 301 12.39 11.80 -4.26
CA ILE A 301 13.26 11.26 -3.20
C ILE A 301 12.46 10.82 -1.97
N LEU A 302 11.50 11.65 -1.53
CA LEU A 302 10.69 11.32 -0.35
C LEU A 302 9.74 10.17 -0.62
N SER A 303 9.10 10.09 -1.79
CA SER A 303 8.28 8.93 -2.17
C SER A 303 9.12 7.66 -2.18
N ARG A 304 10.35 7.66 -2.72
CA ARG A 304 11.21 6.46 -2.68
C ARG A 304 11.51 5.98 -1.27
N TYR A 305 11.83 6.89 -0.36
CA TYR A 305 12.07 6.57 1.05
C TYR A 305 10.81 6.01 1.71
N LEU A 306 9.69 6.73 1.60
CA LEU A 306 8.45 6.38 2.29
C LEU A 306 7.81 5.10 1.76
N MET A 307 7.85 4.86 0.44
CA MET A 307 7.41 3.58 -0.13
C MET A 307 8.22 2.42 0.44
N ARG A 308 9.54 2.58 0.64
CA ARG A 308 10.35 1.50 1.24
C ARG A 308 10.00 1.25 2.71
N VAL A 309 9.68 2.31 3.45
CA VAL A 309 9.26 2.21 4.87
C VAL A 309 7.88 1.55 5.00
N ASN A 310 6.93 1.90 4.13
CA ASN A 310 5.50 1.60 4.30
C ASN A 310 4.96 0.49 3.38
N GLU A 311 5.62 0.21 2.26
CA GLU A 311 5.03 -0.49 1.11
C GLU A 311 5.91 -1.64 0.58
N ALA A 312 6.92 -2.06 1.35
CA ALA A 312 7.92 -3.06 0.95
C ALA A 312 7.91 -4.33 1.85
N GLY A 313 6.73 -4.70 2.33
CA GLY A 313 6.51 -5.87 3.19
C GLY A 313 6.23 -7.16 2.42
N ASP A 314 5.94 -8.23 3.16
CA ASP A 314 5.75 -9.60 2.64
C ASP A 314 4.32 -9.86 2.11
N THR A 315 3.43 -8.89 2.26
CA THR A 315 2.06 -8.89 1.72
C THR A 315 1.79 -7.56 1.05
N PRO A 316 0.80 -7.49 0.14
CA PRO A 316 0.36 -6.22 -0.40
C PRO A 316 0.07 -5.21 0.71
N PRO A 317 0.50 -3.96 0.54
CA PRO A 317 0.23 -2.91 1.52
C PRO A 317 -1.22 -2.44 1.43
N GLN A 318 -1.69 -1.83 2.51
CA GLN A 318 -2.96 -1.08 2.50
C GLN A 318 -2.71 0.34 1.98
N GLU A 319 -3.78 1.07 1.67
CA GLU A 319 -3.69 2.40 1.05
C GLU A 319 -2.89 3.44 1.86
N SER A 320 -2.90 3.35 3.19
CA SER A 320 -2.13 4.22 4.10
C SER A 320 -0.84 3.60 4.63
N GLY A 321 -0.38 2.51 4.02
CA GLY A 321 0.87 1.86 4.37
C GLY A 321 0.93 1.39 5.81
N LEU A 322 1.97 1.78 6.53
CA LEU A 322 2.16 1.50 7.96
C LEU A 322 2.02 2.78 8.81
N VAL A 323 1.27 3.78 8.34
CA VAL A 323 1.05 5.05 9.06
C VAL A 323 -0.21 4.98 9.94
N ASN A 324 -1.32 4.52 9.36
CA ASN A 324 -2.64 4.40 10.01
C ASN A 324 -3.48 3.34 9.29
N ASN A 325 -4.70 3.02 9.76
CA ASN A 325 -5.56 2.04 9.09
C ASN A 325 -6.55 2.72 8.12
N GLY A 326 -6.41 2.40 6.84
CA GLY A 326 -7.41 2.50 5.80
C GLY A 326 -8.11 1.16 5.60
N TRP A 327 -9.43 1.16 5.41
CA TRP A 327 -10.22 -0.05 5.15
C TRP A 327 -9.91 -1.20 6.13
N TYR A 328 -9.96 -0.93 7.44
CA TYR A 328 -9.64 -1.90 8.51
C TYR A 328 -8.18 -2.41 8.52
N GLY A 329 -7.29 -1.76 7.78
CA GLY A 329 -5.90 -2.19 7.57
C GLY A 329 -5.75 -3.25 6.48
N LYS A 330 -6.81 -3.53 5.71
CA LYS A 330 -6.82 -4.49 4.61
C LYS A 330 -6.21 -3.91 3.35
N PHE A 331 -5.70 -4.80 2.51
CA PHE A 331 -5.13 -4.39 1.23
C PHE A 331 -6.13 -4.57 0.10
N HIS A 332 -6.07 -3.63 -0.84
CA HIS A 332 -6.86 -3.64 -2.06
C HIS A 332 -5.98 -4.17 -3.20
N MET A 333 -6.34 -5.31 -3.76
CA MET A 333 -5.61 -5.95 -4.87
C MET A 333 -5.73 -5.17 -6.18
N GLU A 334 -6.75 -4.31 -6.29
CA GLU A 334 -6.84 -3.34 -7.37
C GLU A 334 -5.76 -2.25 -7.22
N MET A 335 -5.48 -1.79 -6.00
CA MET A 335 -4.41 -0.83 -5.75
C MET A 335 -3.01 -1.44 -5.79
N TYR A 336 -2.86 -2.77 -5.73
CA TYR A 336 -1.55 -3.41 -5.63
C TYR A 336 -0.60 -3.04 -6.79
N PHE A 337 -1.14 -2.81 -8.00
CA PHE A 337 -0.36 -2.26 -9.10
C PHE A 337 0.27 -0.91 -8.74
N TRP A 338 -0.55 0.03 -8.28
CA TRP A 338 -0.11 1.39 -7.92
C TRP A 338 0.83 1.41 -6.73
N HIS A 339 0.70 0.46 -5.81
CA HIS A 339 1.62 0.29 -4.69
C HIS A 339 2.98 -0.31 -5.09
N SER A 340 3.02 -1.26 -6.02
CA SER A 340 4.19 -2.16 -6.16
C SER A 340 4.83 -2.21 -7.54
N ALA A 341 4.12 -1.86 -8.61
CA ALA A 341 4.65 -1.99 -9.97
C ALA A 341 5.90 -1.14 -10.21
N HIS A 342 6.02 0.00 -9.53
CA HIS A 342 7.19 0.86 -9.63
C HIS A 342 8.48 0.16 -9.17
N TRP A 343 8.44 -0.78 -8.21
CA TRP A 343 9.64 -1.47 -7.74
C TRP A 343 10.39 -2.17 -8.88
N ALA A 344 9.69 -2.75 -9.84
CA ALA A 344 10.28 -3.35 -11.04
C ALA A 344 11.02 -2.30 -11.88
N LEU A 345 10.39 -1.14 -12.12
CA LEU A 345 10.96 -0.07 -12.96
C LEU A 345 12.15 0.63 -12.31
N TRP A 346 12.20 0.68 -10.98
CA TRP A 346 13.33 1.21 -10.21
C TRP A 346 14.40 0.14 -9.88
N ASN A 347 14.32 -1.03 -10.54
CA ASN A 347 15.22 -2.17 -10.37
C ASN A 347 15.36 -2.68 -8.92
N ASN A 348 14.28 -2.59 -8.13
CA ASN A 348 14.18 -3.06 -6.75
C ASN A 348 13.45 -4.40 -6.67
N TRP A 349 13.91 -5.38 -7.45
CA TRP A 349 13.28 -6.71 -7.54
C TRP A 349 13.24 -7.45 -6.21
N GLU A 350 14.24 -7.29 -5.35
CA GLU A 350 14.22 -7.90 -4.02
C GLU A 350 13.06 -7.40 -3.15
N LEU A 351 12.66 -6.14 -3.28
CA LEU A 351 11.51 -5.59 -2.55
C LEU A 351 10.20 -6.08 -3.17
N LEU A 352 10.07 -6.03 -4.50
CA LEU A 352 8.88 -6.52 -5.19
C LEU A 352 8.62 -8.02 -4.95
N ASN A 353 9.68 -8.83 -4.89
CA ASN A 353 9.58 -10.27 -4.68
C ASN A 353 9.08 -10.67 -3.29
N ARG A 354 9.06 -9.74 -2.31
CA ARG A 354 8.53 -10.02 -0.97
C ARG A 354 7.03 -10.28 -0.98
N SER A 355 6.27 -9.55 -1.81
CA SER A 355 4.81 -9.60 -1.82
C SER A 355 4.19 -10.23 -3.08
N THR A 356 4.93 -10.37 -4.19
CA THR A 356 4.37 -10.91 -5.45
C THR A 356 3.93 -12.37 -5.37
N ASP A 357 4.51 -13.16 -4.46
CA ASP A 357 4.10 -14.54 -4.21
C ASP A 357 2.67 -14.64 -3.63
N THR A 358 2.07 -13.51 -3.23
CA THR A 358 0.68 -13.43 -2.77
C THR A 358 -0.30 -14.00 -3.77
N TYR A 359 -0.07 -13.82 -5.08
CA TYR A 359 -0.93 -14.47 -6.09
C TYR A 359 -0.87 -15.99 -6.01
N ALA A 360 0.32 -16.57 -5.81
CA ALA A 360 0.46 -18.01 -5.61
C ALA A 360 -0.16 -18.47 -4.28
N LYS A 361 0.04 -17.71 -3.19
CA LYS A 361 -0.57 -17.98 -1.87
C LYS A 361 -2.10 -17.95 -1.93
N PHE A 362 -2.66 -17.01 -2.69
CA PHE A 362 -4.10 -16.82 -2.80
C PHE A 362 -4.76 -17.70 -3.85
N LEU A 363 -3.99 -18.34 -4.74
CA LEU A 363 -4.52 -19.14 -5.83
C LEU A 363 -5.57 -20.18 -5.37
N PRO A 364 -5.40 -20.92 -4.25
CA PRO A 364 -6.43 -21.86 -3.78
C PRO A 364 -7.76 -21.17 -3.42
N SER A 365 -7.71 -20.07 -2.67
CA SER A 365 -8.91 -19.26 -2.35
C SER A 365 -9.49 -18.59 -3.62
N SER A 366 -8.59 -18.27 -4.55
CA SER A 366 -8.74 -17.87 -5.95
C SER A 366 -9.78 -18.69 -6.70
N ILE A 367 -9.41 -19.96 -6.78
CA ILE A 367 -10.13 -21.03 -7.47
C ILE A 367 -11.41 -21.37 -6.73
N TYR A 368 -11.37 -21.50 -5.40
CA TYR A 368 -12.56 -21.81 -4.60
C TYR A 368 -13.65 -20.76 -4.79
N ARG A 369 -13.29 -19.46 -4.69
CA ARG A 369 -14.23 -18.35 -4.93
C ARG A 369 -14.86 -18.44 -6.32
N SER A 370 -14.03 -18.68 -7.34
CA SER A 370 -14.48 -18.76 -8.72
C SER A 370 -15.42 -19.96 -8.95
N GLN A 371 -14.98 -21.15 -8.60
CA GLN A 371 -15.61 -22.41 -9.05
C GLN A 371 -16.63 -22.96 -8.06
N GLU A 372 -16.35 -22.88 -6.76
CA GLU A 372 -17.22 -23.47 -5.73
C GLU A 372 -18.29 -22.47 -5.28
N GLN A 373 -17.88 -21.24 -4.95
CA GLN A 373 -18.80 -20.18 -4.53
C GLN A 373 -19.56 -19.58 -5.73
N GLN A 374 -18.84 -19.16 -6.77
CA GLN A 374 -19.41 -18.41 -7.89
C GLN A 374 -19.83 -19.27 -9.09
N HIS A 375 -19.55 -20.58 -9.02
CA HIS A 375 -19.95 -21.56 -10.02
C HIS A 375 -19.40 -21.32 -11.43
N TRP A 376 -18.30 -20.58 -11.57
CA TRP A 376 -17.59 -20.49 -12.84
C TRP A 376 -16.96 -21.83 -13.21
N PRO A 377 -16.90 -22.19 -14.50
CA PRO A 377 -16.38 -23.49 -14.92
C PRO A 377 -14.90 -23.70 -14.59
N SER A 378 -14.08 -22.64 -14.62
CA SER A 378 -12.64 -22.73 -14.38
C SER A 378 -12.01 -21.42 -13.91
N GLY A 379 -10.72 -21.49 -13.57
CA GLY A 379 -9.90 -20.33 -13.26
C GLY A 379 -10.01 -19.79 -11.84
N ALA A 380 -9.18 -18.79 -11.57
CA ALA A 380 -9.08 -18.09 -10.29
C ALA A 380 -9.56 -16.64 -10.42
N ARG A 381 -10.46 -16.24 -9.51
CA ARG A 381 -10.97 -14.87 -9.44
C ARG A 381 -10.36 -14.12 -8.27
N TRP A 382 -9.44 -13.19 -8.52
CA TRP A 382 -8.71 -12.46 -7.47
C TRP A 382 -9.65 -11.54 -6.65
N PRO A 383 -9.49 -11.44 -5.32
CA PRO A 383 -10.37 -10.58 -4.51
C PRO A 383 -10.08 -9.10 -4.78
N LYS A 384 -11.01 -8.18 -4.44
CA LYS A 384 -10.72 -6.73 -4.40
C LYS A 384 -10.05 -6.37 -3.06
N MET A 385 -10.81 -6.36 -1.96
CA MET A 385 -10.31 -6.08 -0.61
C MET A 385 -10.08 -7.39 0.15
N THR A 386 -8.88 -7.59 0.67
CA THR A 386 -8.50 -8.85 1.35
C THR A 386 -7.41 -8.64 2.40
N ASP A 387 -7.00 -9.73 3.02
CA ASP A 387 -6.03 -9.82 4.10
C ASP A 387 -5.11 -11.04 3.85
N PRO A 388 -4.11 -11.31 4.71
CA PRO A 388 -3.15 -12.40 4.46
C PRO A 388 -3.76 -13.80 4.27
N SER A 389 -5.03 -14.01 4.61
CA SER A 389 -5.74 -15.26 4.34
C SER A 389 -6.14 -15.45 2.87
N GLY A 390 -6.20 -14.39 2.06
CA GLY A 390 -6.72 -14.41 0.69
C GLY A 390 -8.25 -14.44 0.58
N ARG A 391 -8.97 -14.41 1.70
CA ARG A 391 -10.44 -14.35 1.72
C ARG A 391 -10.92 -12.99 1.21
N SER A 392 -11.89 -12.99 0.30
CA SER A 392 -12.48 -11.73 -0.14
C SER A 392 -13.31 -11.14 1.00
N SER A 393 -13.19 -9.85 1.20
CA SER A 393 -14.09 -9.15 2.11
C SER A 393 -15.45 -8.97 1.43
N PRO A 394 -16.56 -9.19 2.16
CA PRO A 394 -17.89 -8.89 1.67
C PRO A 394 -18.06 -7.43 1.21
N GLY A 395 -19.08 -7.17 0.40
CA GLY A 395 -19.45 -5.85 -0.12
C GLY A 395 -19.63 -5.84 -1.63
N GLU A 396 -20.58 -5.03 -2.10
CA GLU A 396 -20.99 -5.03 -3.51
C GLU A 396 -19.84 -4.67 -4.47
N ILE A 397 -19.14 -3.55 -4.22
CA ILE A 397 -17.97 -3.16 -5.01
C ILE A 397 -16.86 -4.22 -4.91
N ASN A 398 -16.61 -4.75 -3.70
CA ASN A 398 -15.59 -5.78 -3.48
C ASN A 398 -15.82 -7.04 -4.34
N ASN A 399 -17.09 -7.35 -4.60
CA ASN A 399 -17.53 -8.55 -5.31
C ASN A 399 -17.87 -8.33 -6.78
N LEU A 400 -17.93 -7.10 -7.28
CA LEU A 400 -18.33 -6.78 -8.68
C LEU A 400 -17.27 -6.00 -9.47
N LEU A 401 -16.20 -5.53 -8.83
CA LEU A 401 -15.06 -4.91 -9.50
C LEU A 401 -14.12 -5.98 -10.09
N ILE A 402 -13.63 -5.76 -11.32
CA ILE A 402 -12.83 -6.76 -12.05
C ILE A 402 -11.54 -6.23 -12.69
N TRP A 403 -11.23 -4.94 -12.63
CA TRP A 403 -10.06 -4.39 -13.32
C TRP A 403 -8.71 -4.85 -12.75
N GLN A 404 -8.71 -5.45 -11.57
CA GLN A 404 -7.55 -6.08 -10.94
C GLN A 404 -7.20 -7.46 -11.48
N GLN A 405 -8.12 -8.11 -12.19
CA GLN A 405 -7.97 -9.49 -12.61
C GLN A 405 -6.76 -9.70 -13.52
N PRO A 406 -6.40 -8.77 -14.44
CA PRO A 406 -5.21 -8.91 -15.26
C PRO A 406 -3.87 -8.52 -14.59
N HIS A 407 -3.87 -7.91 -13.39
CA HIS A 407 -2.63 -7.49 -12.69
C HIS A 407 -1.55 -8.58 -12.58
N PRO A 408 -1.83 -9.83 -12.15
CA PRO A 408 -0.78 -10.86 -12.05
C PRO A 408 -0.10 -11.17 -13.37
N LEU A 409 -0.79 -11.02 -14.51
CA LEU A 409 -0.22 -11.21 -15.84
C LEU A 409 0.81 -10.12 -16.16
N VAL A 410 0.58 -8.89 -15.69
CA VAL A 410 1.54 -7.79 -15.82
C VAL A 410 2.77 -8.02 -14.94
N PHE A 411 2.58 -8.42 -13.67
CA PHE A 411 3.70 -8.72 -12.77
C PHE A 411 4.54 -9.88 -13.28
N ALA A 412 3.91 -10.96 -13.77
CA ALA A 412 4.61 -12.07 -14.42
C ALA A 412 5.43 -11.58 -15.62
N GLN A 413 4.82 -10.74 -16.48
CA GLN A 413 5.50 -10.18 -17.65
C GLN A 413 6.69 -9.29 -17.26
N TYR A 414 6.59 -8.49 -16.20
CA TYR A 414 7.71 -7.69 -15.70
C TYR A 414 8.84 -8.58 -15.18
N GLU A 415 8.53 -9.57 -14.34
CA GLU A 415 9.57 -10.46 -13.79
C GLU A 415 10.27 -11.26 -14.89
N TYR A 416 9.52 -11.72 -15.91
CA TYR A 416 10.12 -12.41 -17.04
C TYR A 416 11.02 -11.48 -17.88
N ARG A 417 10.66 -10.21 -18.06
CA ARG A 417 11.54 -9.25 -18.76
C ARG A 417 12.87 -9.06 -18.02
N ALA A 418 12.84 -8.99 -16.69
CA ALA A 418 14.04 -8.87 -15.89
C ALA A 418 14.82 -10.19 -15.76
N SER A 419 14.14 -11.33 -15.77
CA SER A 419 14.71 -12.67 -15.62
C SER A 419 14.04 -13.66 -16.58
N PRO A 420 14.45 -13.70 -17.87
CA PRO A 420 13.81 -14.49 -18.92
C PRO A 420 14.23 -15.97 -18.85
N THR A 421 13.88 -16.63 -17.74
CA THR A 421 14.30 -18.00 -17.44
C THR A 421 13.10 -18.94 -17.32
N MET A 422 13.34 -20.24 -17.51
CA MET A 422 12.33 -21.27 -17.28
C MET A 422 11.90 -21.33 -15.80
N VAL A 423 12.78 -20.94 -14.87
CA VAL A 423 12.44 -20.84 -13.44
C VAL A 423 11.35 -19.78 -13.23
N THR A 424 11.51 -18.59 -13.83
CA THR A 424 10.49 -17.53 -13.78
C THR A 424 9.19 -17.95 -14.47
N LEU A 425 9.27 -18.60 -15.64
CA LEU A 425 8.08 -19.11 -16.34
C LEU A 425 7.27 -20.09 -15.49
N ARG A 426 7.95 -21.07 -14.86
CA ARG A 426 7.31 -22.08 -14.02
C ARG A 426 6.83 -21.51 -12.67
N LYS A 427 7.48 -20.47 -12.12
CA LYS A 427 7.01 -19.76 -10.92
C LYS A 427 5.60 -19.21 -11.08
N TRP A 428 5.29 -18.63 -12.24
CA TRP A 428 3.99 -17.97 -12.50
C TRP A 428 2.99 -18.83 -13.27
N GLU A 429 3.36 -20.04 -13.71
CA GLU A 429 2.55 -20.84 -14.63
C GLU A 429 1.11 -21.01 -14.17
N ASP A 430 0.89 -21.49 -12.94
CA ASP A 430 -0.45 -21.75 -12.42
C ASP A 430 -1.25 -20.46 -12.23
N VAL A 431 -0.59 -19.39 -11.76
CA VAL A 431 -1.22 -18.07 -11.60
C VAL A 431 -1.66 -17.52 -12.96
N VAL A 432 -0.80 -17.59 -13.99
CA VAL A 432 -1.11 -17.14 -15.34
C VAL A 432 -2.25 -17.95 -15.93
N ARG A 433 -2.17 -19.28 -15.80
CA ARG A 433 -3.16 -20.20 -16.36
C ARG A 433 -4.54 -19.99 -15.75
N GLU A 434 -4.63 -19.98 -14.42
CA GLU A 434 -5.91 -19.87 -13.75
C GLU A 434 -6.50 -18.46 -13.84
N THR A 435 -5.66 -17.42 -13.92
CA THR A 435 -6.14 -16.06 -14.22
C THR A 435 -6.77 -15.99 -15.61
N ALA A 436 -6.09 -16.49 -16.63
CA ALA A 436 -6.58 -16.45 -18.01
C ALA A 436 -7.81 -17.35 -18.22
N ASN A 437 -7.87 -18.50 -17.55
CA ASN A 437 -9.05 -19.37 -17.53
C ASN A 437 -10.30 -18.62 -17.05
N TRP A 438 -10.22 -17.96 -15.89
CA TRP A 438 -11.38 -17.24 -15.36
C TRP A 438 -11.73 -16.03 -16.22
N MET A 439 -10.73 -15.29 -16.69
CA MET A 439 -10.95 -14.15 -17.60
C MET A 439 -11.68 -14.57 -18.89
N ALA A 440 -11.38 -15.76 -19.43
CA ALA A 440 -12.04 -16.30 -20.61
C ALA A 440 -13.47 -16.80 -20.30
N ASP A 441 -13.68 -17.45 -19.15
CA ASP A 441 -15.00 -17.93 -18.73
C ASP A 441 -15.95 -16.80 -18.32
N PHE A 442 -15.43 -15.70 -17.77
CA PHE A 442 -16.21 -14.51 -17.41
C PHE A 442 -16.76 -13.78 -18.64
N ALA A 443 -16.05 -13.82 -19.76
CA ALA A 443 -16.49 -13.19 -21.00
C ALA A 443 -17.63 -14.01 -21.64
N TRP A 444 -18.76 -13.36 -21.91
CA TRP A 444 -19.96 -14.05 -22.40
C TRP A 444 -20.15 -13.85 -23.90
N TYR A 445 -20.31 -14.93 -24.66
CA TYR A 445 -20.55 -14.83 -26.09
C TYR A 445 -21.98 -14.39 -26.40
N ASN A 446 -22.12 -13.20 -26.94
CA ASN A 446 -23.39 -12.64 -27.36
C ASN A 446 -23.73 -13.08 -28.78
N GLU A 447 -24.65 -14.03 -28.91
CA GLU A 447 -25.08 -14.57 -30.21
C GLU A 447 -25.66 -13.50 -31.16
N SER A 448 -26.20 -12.40 -30.62
CA SER A 448 -26.83 -11.34 -31.43
C SER A 448 -25.80 -10.39 -32.05
N THR A 449 -24.75 -10.05 -31.31
CA THR A 449 -23.68 -9.16 -31.78
C THR A 449 -22.49 -9.92 -32.38
N GLY A 450 -22.36 -11.21 -32.07
CA GLY A 450 -21.29 -12.09 -32.55
C GLY A 450 -19.94 -11.83 -31.89
N VAL A 451 -19.94 -11.26 -30.68
CA VAL A 451 -18.73 -10.92 -29.91
C VAL A 451 -18.89 -11.34 -28.45
N TYR A 452 -17.79 -11.37 -27.71
CA TYR A 452 -17.78 -11.61 -26.27
C TYR A 452 -17.94 -10.30 -25.49
N ASP A 453 -18.94 -10.25 -24.62
CA ASP A 453 -19.23 -9.12 -23.75
C ASP A 453 -18.64 -9.33 -22.34
N LEU A 454 -18.30 -8.21 -21.68
CA LEU A 454 -17.99 -8.15 -20.25
C LEU A 454 -19.14 -7.50 -19.50
N GLY A 455 -19.64 -8.19 -18.46
CA GLY A 455 -20.79 -7.73 -17.67
C GLY A 455 -22.10 -7.72 -18.46
N PRO A 456 -23.23 -7.38 -17.80
CA PRO A 456 -23.37 -7.10 -16.38
C PRO A 456 -23.58 -8.39 -15.56
N PRO A 457 -23.40 -8.37 -14.22
CA PRO A 457 -23.09 -7.20 -13.40
C PRO A 457 -21.58 -6.95 -13.25
N MET A 458 -21.17 -5.68 -13.27
CA MET A 458 -19.79 -5.29 -12.91
C MET A 458 -19.67 -3.78 -12.63
N TYR A 459 -18.69 -3.38 -11.82
CA TYR A 459 -18.26 -1.98 -11.71
C TYR A 459 -17.10 -1.68 -12.65
N VAL A 460 -17.04 -0.45 -13.14
CA VAL A 460 -15.85 0.13 -13.80
C VAL A 460 -14.82 0.59 -12.77
N VAL A 461 -13.61 0.91 -13.22
CA VAL A 461 -12.53 1.51 -12.41
C VAL A 461 -12.98 2.65 -11.48
N SER A 462 -13.88 3.54 -11.93
CA SER A 462 -14.38 4.68 -11.15
C SER A 462 -15.39 4.32 -10.06
N GLU A 463 -15.88 3.08 -10.01
CA GLU A 463 -16.82 2.58 -8.99
C GLU A 463 -18.16 3.35 -8.90
N ASP A 464 -18.47 4.20 -9.89
CA ASP A 464 -19.58 5.18 -9.87
C ASP A 464 -20.74 4.81 -10.80
N THR A 465 -20.65 3.68 -11.51
CA THR A 465 -21.70 3.21 -12.42
C THR A 465 -22.63 2.19 -11.77
N SER A 466 -23.89 2.12 -12.22
CA SER A 466 -24.78 1.04 -11.79
C SER A 466 -24.27 -0.31 -12.33
N PRO A 467 -23.98 -1.31 -11.48
CA PRO A 467 -23.35 -2.54 -11.94
C PRO A 467 -24.28 -3.37 -12.83
N ASN A 468 -25.60 -3.26 -12.63
CA ASN A 468 -26.61 -4.03 -13.38
C ASN A 468 -26.79 -3.63 -14.86
N VAL A 469 -26.20 -2.51 -15.28
CA VAL A 469 -26.32 -2.01 -16.67
C VAL A 469 -24.97 -1.76 -17.33
N THR A 470 -23.88 -1.90 -16.57
CA THR A 470 -22.52 -1.67 -17.05
C THR A 470 -22.10 -2.87 -17.91
N VAL A 471 -21.88 -2.61 -19.20
CA VAL A 471 -21.49 -3.61 -20.20
C VAL A 471 -20.35 -3.05 -21.03
N ASN A 472 -19.35 -3.89 -21.32
CA ASN A 472 -18.23 -3.56 -22.19
C ASN A 472 -17.52 -2.23 -21.87
N PRO A 473 -17.06 -2.00 -20.62
CA PRO A 473 -16.24 -0.84 -20.30
C PRO A 473 -14.96 -0.78 -21.12
N ALA A 474 -14.59 0.41 -21.59
CA ALA A 474 -13.47 0.56 -22.53
C ALA A 474 -12.13 0.12 -21.92
N PHE A 475 -11.85 0.54 -20.68
CA PHE A 475 -10.58 0.23 -20.03
C PHE A 475 -10.43 -1.28 -19.78
N GLU A 476 -11.46 -1.90 -19.23
CA GLU A 476 -11.51 -3.32 -18.90
C GLU A 476 -11.40 -4.18 -20.16
N LEU A 477 -12.09 -3.82 -21.24
CA LEU A 477 -11.95 -4.49 -22.55
C LEU A 477 -10.52 -4.40 -23.11
N ALA A 478 -9.86 -3.25 -22.99
CA ALA A 478 -8.48 -3.10 -23.40
C ALA A 478 -7.55 -3.96 -22.53
N TYR A 479 -7.77 -3.96 -21.21
CA TYR A 479 -6.93 -4.69 -20.29
C TYR A 479 -7.12 -6.21 -20.42
N TRP A 480 -8.34 -6.68 -20.68
CA TRP A 480 -8.65 -8.09 -20.98
C TRP A 480 -7.87 -8.58 -22.19
N ARG A 481 -7.88 -7.81 -23.29
CA ARG A 481 -7.10 -8.15 -24.50
C ARG A 481 -5.61 -8.25 -24.22
N LEU A 482 -5.07 -7.27 -23.48
CA LEU A 482 -3.66 -7.26 -23.10
C LEU A 482 -3.31 -8.46 -22.22
N GLY A 483 -4.12 -8.73 -21.20
CA GLY A 483 -3.94 -9.84 -20.27
C GLY A 483 -3.94 -11.19 -20.98
N LEU A 484 -4.98 -11.49 -21.75
CA LEU A 484 -5.05 -12.74 -22.52
C LEU A 484 -3.87 -12.86 -23.50
N GLY A 485 -3.46 -11.77 -24.15
CA GLY A 485 -2.26 -11.76 -24.99
C GLY A 485 -0.97 -12.10 -24.23
N TYR A 486 -0.79 -11.61 -23.01
CA TYR A 486 0.33 -12.00 -22.14
C TYR A 486 0.25 -13.47 -21.73
N ALA A 487 -0.94 -13.98 -21.42
CA ALA A 487 -1.13 -15.38 -21.05
C ALA A 487 -0.81 -16.34 -22.20
N GLU A 488 -1.26 -16.06 -23.43
CA GLU A 488 -0.90 -16.82 -24.63
C GLU A 488 0.61 -16.84 -24.83
N GLY A 489 1.23 -15.65 -24.81
CA GLY A 489 2.67 -15.51 -24.96
C GLY A 489 3.45 -16.21 -23.84
N TRP A 490 2.86 -16.41 -22.65
CA TRP A 490 3.46 -17.17 -21.57
C TRP A 490 3.49 -18.67 -21.86
N MET A 491 2.36 -19.23 -22.33
CA MET A 491 2.25 -20.64 -22.69
C MET A 491 3.18 -21.01 -23.85
N GLU A 492 3.26 -20.14 -24.86
CA GLU A 492 4.23 -20.31 -25.96
C GLU A 492 5.67 -20.39 -25.46
N LYS A 493 6.06 -19.53 -24.50
CA LYS A 493 7.42 -19.53 -23.91
C LYS A 493 7.68 -20.76 -23.04
N LEU A 494 6.64 -21.31 -22.40
CA LEU A 494 6.70 -22.59 -21.69
C LEU A 494 6.80 -23.79 -22.65
N GLY A 495 6.46 -23.60 -23.94
CA GLY A 495 6.35 -24.68 -24.93
C GLY A 495 5.08 -25.50 -24.77
N GLU A 496 4.05 -24.95 -24.10
CA GLU A 496 2.75 -25.58 -23.86
C GLU A 496 1.74 -25.12 -24.94
N GLU A 497 0.67 -25.89 -25.13
CA GLU A 497 -0.43 -25.49 -25.99
C GLU A 497 -1.21 -24.32 -25.37
N VAL A 498 -1.51 -23.30 -26.18
CA VAL A 498 -2.38 -22.19 -25.79
C VAL A 498 -3.83 -22.68 -25.80
N PRO A 499 -4.57 -22.59 -24.67
CA PRO A 499 -5.99 -22.91 -24.64
C PRO A 499 -6.78 -22.10 -25.67
N THR A 500 -7.53 -22.79 -26.53
CA THR A 500 -8.22 -22.17 -27.68
C THR A 500 -9.25 -21.12 -27.25
N ASN A 501 -9.89 -21.31 -26.09
CA ASN A 501 -10.87 -20.34 -25.57
C ASN A 501 -10.23 -18.97 -25.28
N TRP A 502 -8.97 -18.92 -24.82
CA TRP A 502 -8.28 -17.66 -24.57
C TRP A 502 -8.11 -16.87 -25.87
N THR A 503 -7.69 -17.54 -26.95
CA THR A 503 -7.49 -16.92 -28.26
C THR A 503 -8.81 -16.49 -28.90
N VAL A 504 -9.85 -17.32 -28.81
CA VAL A 504 -11.19 -16.99 -29.31
C VAL A 504 -11.75 -15.77 -28.58
N VAL A 505 -11.76 -15.79 -27.24
CA VAL A 505 -12.25 -14.66 -26.45
C VAL A 505 -11.45 -13.40 -26.77
N LYS A 506 -10.11 -13.44 -26.70
CA LYS A 506 -9.26 -12.27 -26.98
C LYS A 506 -9.54 -11.66 -28.36
N GLY A 507 -9.67 -12.50 -29.39
CA GLY A 507 -9.91 -12.07 -30.77
C GLY A 507 -11.32 -11.55 -31.02
N ASP A 508 -12.31 -12.09 -30.32
CA ASP A 508 -13.73 -11.81 -30.53
C ASP A 508 -14.37 -10.99 -29.40
N LEU A 509 -13.59 -10.36 -28.51
CA LEU A 509 -14.09 -9.40 -27.51
C LEU A 509 -14.79 -8.20 -28.19
N ALA A 510 -15.84 -7.70 -27.56
CA ALA A 510 -16.60 -6.54 -28.01
C ALA A 510 -15.70 -5.32 -28.28
N PRO A 511 -15.93 -4.56 -29.36
CA PRO A 511 -15.10 -3.41 -29.71
C PRO A 511 -15.13 -2.36 -28.60
N LEU A 512 -14.04 -1.59 -28.47
CA LEU A 512 -14.01 -0.48 -27.53
C LEU A 512 -15.14 0.51 -27.88
N PRO A 513 -15.96 0.94 -26.91
CA PRO A 513 -17.14 1.75 -27.19
C PRO A 513 -16.73 3.18 -27.57
N VAL A 514 -17.20 3.65 -28.72
CA VAL A 514 -16.87 4.98 -29.28
C VAL A 514 -18.14 5.78 -29.52
N ASN A 515 -18.09 7.07 -29.19
CA ASN A 515 -19.10 8.05 -29.59
C ASN A 515 -18.44 9.37 -30.00
N ASN A 516 -18.87 9.94 -31.13
CA ASN A 516 -18.39 11.22 -31.66
C ASN A 516 -16.85 11.39 -31.67
N GLY A 517 -16.11 10.32 -31.96
CA GLY A 517 -14.64 10.38 -32.04
C GLY A 517 -13.91 10.30 -30.70
N THR A 518 -14.61 9.97 -29.61
CA THR A 518 -14.05 9.73 -28.26
C THR A 518 -14.48 8.35 -27.76
N TYR A 519 -13.72 7.76 -26.84
CA TYR A 519 -14.13 6.55 -26.14
C TYR A 519 -15.17 6.85 -25.06
N LYS A 520 -16.08 5.90 -24.83
CA LYS A 520 -17.08 5.97 -23.76
C LYS A 520 -16.60 5.19 -22.54
N VAL A 521 -17.08 5.54 -21.35
CA VAL A 521 -16.79 4.78 -20.10
C VAL A 521 -17.21 3.31 -20.26
N TYR A 522 -18.44 3.07 -20.72
CA TYR A 522 -18.96 1.75 -21.05
C TYR A 522 -19.91 1.81 -22.26
N GLU A 523 -20.26 0.66 -22.84
CA GLU A 523 -20.96 0.62 -24.14
C GLU A 523 -22.35 1.25 -24.09
N THR A 524 -23.14 0.87 -23.10
CA THR A 524 -24.57 1.23 -22.97
C THR A 524 -24.81 2.60 -22.32
N ILE A 525 -23.77 3.32 -21.91
CA ILE A 525 -23.90 4.66 -21.33
C ILE A 525 -24.53 5.63 -22.33
N GLU A 526 -25.26 6.63 -21.86
CA GLU A 526 -25.86 7.63 -22.74
C GLU A 526 -24.79 8.42 -23.52
N ASN A 527 -25.10 8.86 -24.75
CA ASN A 527 -24.11 9.48 -25.63
C ASN A 527 -23.67 10.89 -25.19
N ASP A 528 -24.42 11.52 -24.30
CA ASP A 528 -24.17 12.83 -23.69
C ASP A 528 -23.52 12.74 -22.30
N PHE A 529 -23.00 11.57 -21.90
CA PHE A 529 -22.36 11.34 -20.60
C PHE A 529 -21.23 12.33 -20.26
N TRP A 530 -20.53 12.87 -21.27
CA TRP A 530 -19.49 13.91 -21.08
C TRP A 530 -20.02 15.16 -20.37
N THR A 531 -21.33 15.42 -20.44
CA THR A 531 -21.98 16.56 -19.78
C THR A 531 -22.65 16.19 -18.45
N ASP A 532 -22.60 14.91 -18.08
CA ASP A 532 -23.14 14.42 -16.81
C ASP A 532 -22.00 14.26 -15.80
N ALA A 533 -22.05 15.09 -14.75
CA ALA A 533 -21.12 15.04 -13.64
C ALA A 533 -21.25 13.77 -12.80
N MET A 534 -22.16 12.84 -13.09
CA MET A 534 -22.17 11.52 -12.49
C MET A 534 -21.08 10.61 -13.06
N TYR A 535 -20.70 10.78 -14.33
CA TYR A 535 -19.78 9.89 -15.05
C TYR A 535 -18.44 10.53 -15.42
N THR A 536 -18.27 11.82 -15.08
CA THR A 536 -17.07 12.62 -15.34
C THR A 536 -16.46 13.13 -14.03
N ASN A 537 -16.62 12.34 -12.96
CA ASN A 537 -16.45 12.81 -11.58
C ASN A 537 -15.86 11.75 -10.66
N ASP A 538 -14.74 11.17 -11.08
CA ASP A 538 -13.96 10.22 -10.30
C ASP A 538 -12.66 9.92 -11.06
N HIS A 539 -12.08 8.73 -10.87
CA HIS A 539 -10.97 8.19 -11.64
C HIS A 539 -11.15 8.33 -13.17
N PRO A 540 -10.28 9.07 -13.89
CA PRO A 540 -10.38 9.29 -15.33
C PRO A 540 -9.86 8.09 -16.14
N ALA A 541 -10.44 6.90 -15.94
CA ALA A 541 -9.94 5.63 -16.45
C ALA A 541 -9.71 5.57 -17.98
N LEU A 542 -10.44 6.39 -18.75
CA LEU A 542 -10.28 6.48 -20.20
C LEU A 542 -8.89 6.91 -20.65
N VAL A 543 -8.16 7.73 -19.86
CA VAL A 543 -6.78 8.10 -20.19
C VAL A 543 -5.81 6.92 -19.98
N GLY A 544 -6.22 5.93 -19.19
CA GLY A 544 -5.51 4.67 -18.98
C GLY A 544 -5.43 3.79 -20.23
N LEU A 545 -6.32 3.98 -21.22
CA LEU A 545 -6.30 3.25 -22.50
C LEU A 545 -5.00 3.42 -23.28
N TYR A 546 -4.38 4.60 -23.19
CA TYR A 546 -3.07 4.89 -23.76
C TYR A 546 -2.29 5.81 -22.83
N GLY A 547 -1.62 5.22 -21.86
CA GLY A 547 -0.90 5.92 -20.81
C GLY A 547 -0.41 4.91 -19.80
N TRP A 548 -1.37 4.41 -19.01
CA TRP A 548 -1.14 3.25 -18.16
C TRP A 548 -0.97 1.98 -19.01
N LEU A 549 -1.94 1.64 -19.86
CA LEU A 549 -1.82 0.53 -20.80
C LEU A 549 -1.02 0.95 -22.05
N PRO A 550 -0.27 0.02 -22.67
CA PRO A 550 0.24 0.22 -24.02
C PRO A 550 -0.89 0.23 -25.05
N GLN A 551 -0.57 0.59 -26.30
CA GLN A 551 -1.55 0.46 -27.38
C GLN A 551 -1.96 -1.01 -27.52
N THR A 552 -3.23 -1.30 -27.26
CA THR A 552 -3.82 -2.62 -27.41
C THR A 552 -4.47 -2.78 -28.80
N GLU A 553 -4.72 -4.03 -29.19
CA GLU A 553 -5.47 -4.31 -30.42
C GLU A 553 -6.87 -3.68 -30.36
N GLY A 554 -7.29 -3.06 -31.46
CA GLY A 554 -8.56 -2.31 -31.54
C GLY A 554 -8.50 -0.87 -31.02
N LEU A 555 -7.42 -0.46 -30.34
CA LEU A 555 -7.24 0.92 -29.89
C LEU A 555 -6.77 1.84 -31.03
N ASN A 556 -7.52 2.89 -31.28
CA ASN A 556 -7.19 3.96 -32.22
C ASN A 556 -6.54 5.14 -31.48
N LEU A 557 -5.27 5.40 -31.76
CA LEU A 557 -4.52 6.47 -31.09
C LEU A 557 -5.08 7.87 -31.33
N THR A 558 -5.75 8.13 -32.46
CA THR A 558 -6.38 9.43 -32.70
C THR A 558 -7.57 9.64 -31.77
N ILE A 559 -8.40 8.60 -31.59
CA ILE A 559 -9.53 8.62 -30.65
C ILE A 559 -9.04 8.67 -29.21
N ALA A 560 -8.00 7.91 -28.86
CA ALA A 560 -7.43 7.92 -27.51
C ALA A 560 -6.90 9.32 -27.13
N LYS A 561 -6.18 9.99 -28.04
CA LYS A 561 -5.70 11.36 -27.83
C LYS A 561 -6.85 12.37 -27.71
N ALA A 562 -7.86 12.29 -28.59
CA ALA A 562 -9.05 13.12 -28.48
C ALA A 562 -9.81 12.88 -27.17
N THR A 563 -9.84 11.63 -26.69
CA THR A 563 -10.46 11.27 -25.41
C THR A 563 -9.69 11.86 -24.23
N ALA A 564 -8.35 11.80 -24.25
CA ALA A 564 -7.52 12.41 -23.21
C ALA A 564 -7.66 13.95 -23.19
N GLU A 565 -7.77 14.58 -24.35
CA GLU A 565 -8.07 16.02 -24.48
C GLU A 565 -9.45 16.37 -23.88
N MET A 566 -10.49 15.58 -24.17
CA MET A 566 -11.81 15.76 -23.55
C MET A 566 -11.77 15.61 -22.03
N VAL A 567 -11.03 14.62 -21.51
CA VAL A 567 -10.85 14.46 -20.06
C VAL A 567 -10.19 15.70 -19.45
N ARG A 568 -9.16 16.25 -20.11
CA ARG A 568 -8.50 17.47 -19.64
C ARG A 568 -9.46 18.67 -19.56
N GLU A 569 -10.32 18.83 -20.55
CA GLU A 569 -11.19 19.99 -20.67
C GLU A 569 -12.44 19.91 -19.78
N ASP A 570 -13.07 18.73 -19.71
CA ASP A 570 -14.42 18.59 -19.15
C ASP A 570 -14.49 17.73 -17.87
N TRP A 571 -13.47 16.93 -17.56
CA TRP A 571 -13.50 16.07 -16.37
C TRP A 571 -13.37 16.89 -15.09
N ASN A 572 -14.10 16.52 -14.05
CA ASN A 572 -14.02 17.21 -12.77
C ASN A 572 -12.76 16.80 -11.99
N ILE A 573 -11.63 17.44 -12.32
CA ILE A 573 -10.32 17.18 -11.69
C ILE A 573 -10.29 17.42 -10.17
N THR A 574 -11.25 18.16 -9.61
CA THR A 574 -11.32 18.41 -8.16
C THR A 574 -11.69 17.16 -7.36
N ASN A 575 -12.22 16.15 -8.05
CA ASN A 575 -12.53 14.84 -7.51
C ASN A 575 -11.54 13.77 -8.00
N CYS A 576 -10.36 14.14 -8.53
CA CYS A 576 -9.26 13.19 -8.74
C CYS A 576 -8.34 13.17 -7.52
N TRP A 577 -7.71 12.03 -7.22
CA TRP A 577 -6.75 11.89 -6.12
C TRP A 577 -5.65 10.86 -6.43
N GLY A 578 -4.53 10.98 -5.73
CA GLY A 578 -3.45 9.98 -5.74
C GLY A 578 -2.96 9.58 -7.14
N TRP A 579 -3.22 8.33 -7.50
CA TRP A 579 -2.69 7.69 -8.72
C TRP A 579 -3.30 8.24 -10.02
N ASP A 580 -4.44 8.94 -9.97
CA ASP A 580 -5.08 9.58 -11.13
C ASP A 580 -4.12 10.52 -11.86
N PHE A 581 -3.41 11.35 -11.10
CA PHE A 581 -2.46 12.33 -11.64
C PHE A 581 -1.29 11.64 -12.35
N SER A 582 -0.89 10.48 -11.86
CA SER A 582 0.17 9.68 -12.49
C SER A 582 -0.33 9.03 -13.78
N MET A 583 -1.58 8.56 -13.80
CA MET A 583 -2.22 8.04 -15.01
C MET A 583 -2.38 9.12 -16.09
N LEU A 584 -2.82 10.33 -15.71
CA LEU A 584 -2.91 11.50 -16.59
C LEU A 584 -1.54 11.91 -17.14
N ALA A 585 -0.51 11.93 -16.28
CA ALA A 585 0.86 12.24 -16.68
C ALA A 585 1.41 11.22 -17.69
N MET A 586 1.20 9.92 -17.45
CA MET A 586 1.62 8.87 -18.37
C MET A 586 0.90 8.95 -19.72
N SER A 587 -0.38 9.30 -19.75
CA SER A 587 -1.13 9.49 -20.99
C SER A 587 -0.61 10.67 -21.81
N SER A 588 -0.32 11.78 -21.13
CA SER A 588 0.28 12.99 -21.73
C SER A 588 1.67 12.68 -22.31
N ALA A 589 2.52 12.02 -21.53
CA ALA A 589 3.86 11.62 -21.95
C ALA A 589 3.84 10.70 -23.19
N ARG A 590 3.00 9.66 -23.21
CA ARG A 590 2.86 8.78 -24.40
C ARG A 590 2.30 9.51 -25.62
N SER A 591 1.48 10.54 -25.38
CA SER A 591 0.89 11.35 -26.44
C SER A 591 1.89 12.33 -27.06
N GLY A 592 3.06 12.50 -26.44
CA GLY A 592 4.14 13.38 -26.87
C GLY A 592 4.13 14.74 -26.16
N ASP A 593 3.32 14.91 -25.11
CA ASP A 593 3.21 16.13 -24.33
C ASP A 593 3.88 15.96 -22.96
N GLY A 594 5.20 16.16 -22.93
CA GLY A 594 5.97 16.09 -21.69
C GLY A 594 5.69 17.27 -20.74
N GLU A 595 5.26 18.42 -21.26
CA GLU A 595 5.00 19.61 -20.44
C GLU A 595 3.72 19.39 -19.62
N GLU A 596 2.66 18.93 -20.28
CA GLU A 596 1.42 18.55 -19.61
C GLU A 596 1.65 17.40 -18.60
N ALA A 597 2.52 16.44 -18.93
CA ALA A 597 2.88 15.38 -17.99
C ALA A 597 3.46 15.94 -16.67
N ILE A 598 4.34 16.95 -16.76
CA ILE A 598 4.91 17.62 -15.59
C ILE A 598 3.85 18.43 -14.83
N GLU A 599 2.93 19.10 -15.54
CA GLU A 599 1.82 19.83 -14.92
C GLU A 599 0.93 18.90 -14.08
N TRP A 600 0.65 17.68 -14.54
CA TRP A 600 -0.10 16.69 -13.76
C TRP A 600 0.65 16.22 -12.52
N LEU A 601 1.94 15.91 -12.64
CA LEU A 601 2.76 15.46 -11.50
C LEU A 601 3.00 16.54 -10.44
N LEU A 602 2.82 17.81 -10.79
CA LEU A 602 2.96 18.97 -9.91
C LEU A 602 1.66 19.72 -9.68
N ASN A 603 0.53 19.11 -10.05
CA ASN A 603 -0.78 19.70 -9.86
C ASN A 603 -1.00 20.03 -8.37
N SER A 604 -1.60 21.18 -8.08
CA SER A 604 -1.83 21.65 -6.70
C SER A 604 -2.75 20.74 -5.88
N ILE A 605 -3.58 19.92 -6.53
CA ILE A 605 -4.46 18.94 -5.88
C ILE A 605 -3.68 17.65 -5.57
N PHE A 606 -2.64 17.34 -6.36
CA PHE A 606 -1.73 16.24 -6.09
C PHE A 606 -0.72 16.63 -5.02
N THR A 607 -1.16 16.59 -3.77
CA THR A 607 -0.45 17.13 -2.61
C THR A 607 0.48 16.12 -1.96
N PHE A 608 1.61 16.62 -1.46
CA PHE A 608 2.57 15.90 -0.62
C PHE A 608 2.94 16.84 0.52
N ASP A 609 2.89 16.36 1.77
CA ASP A 609 3.28 17.18 2.92
C ASP A 609 4.80 17.45 2.97
N ASP A 610 5.25 18.15 4.01
CA ASP A 610 6.65 18.53 4.20
C ASP A 610 7.60 17.34 4.30
N VAL A 611 7.15 16.23 4.91
CA VAL A 611 7.88 14.96 4.99
C VAL A 611 7.62 14.03 3.79
N GLY A 612 6.79 14.46 2.83
CA GLY A 612 6.53 13.77 1.56
C GLY A 612 5.40 12.74 1.62
N MET A 613 4.57 12.74 2.66
CA MET A 613 3.39 11.89 2.71
C MET A 613 2.36 12.33 1.65
N PRO A 614 1.88 11.41 0.80
CA PRO A 614 0.91 11.75 -0.24
C PRO A 614 -0.47 11.99 0.36
N GLY A 615 -1.10 13.11 -0.01
CA GLY A 615 -2.47 13.44 0.40
C GLY A 615 -3.52 12.58 -0.32
N GLY A 616 -4.55 12.16 0.41
CA GLY A 616 -5.69 11.40 -0.12
C GLY A 616 -6.95 12.21 -0.43
N GLY A 617 -6.95 13.52 -0.14
CA GLY A 617 -8.17 14.33 -0.24
C GLY A 617 -9.23 13.90 0.77
N SER A 618 -10.52 13.97 0.40
CA SER A 618 -11.65 13.67 1.31
C SER A 618 -12.26 12.28 1.13
N ARG A 619 -11.85 11.53 0.10
CA ARG A 619 -12.49 10.25 -0.29
C ARG A 619 -11.75 9.01 0.22
N VAL A 620 -10.44 9.12 0.44
CA VAL A 620 -9.56 8.02 0.87
C VAL A 620 -8.75 8.43 2.10
N PRO A 621 -8.23 7.49 2.90
CA PRO A 621 -7.47 7.81 4.10
C PRO A 621 -6.18 8.55 3.73
N THR A 622 -5.74 9.47 4.58
CA THR A 622 -4.48 10.19 4.41
C THR A 622 -3.47 9.72 5.46
N PRO A 623 -2.24 9.34 5.05
CA PRO A 623 -1.71 9.38 3.68
C PRO A 623 -2.28 8.29 2.76
N TYR A 624 -2.18 8.54 1.44
CA TYR A 624 -2.64 7.66 0.38
C TYR A 624 -1.48 7.28 -0.55
N PHE A 625 -0.78 6.19 -0.21
CA PHE A 625 0.45 5.75 -0.88
C PHE A 625 0.35 5.39 -2.35
N PRO A 626 -0.81 5.03 -2.93
CA PRO A 626 -0.92 4.94 -4.38
C PRO A 626 -0.51 6.21 -5.12
N GLY A 627 -0.62 7.39 -4.49
CA GLY A 627 -0.07 8.64 -5.04
C GLY A 627 1.46 8.59 -5.20
N SER A 628 2.19 8.16 -4.16
CA SER A 628 3.65 8.01 -4.22
C SER A 628 4.06 6.91 -5.21
N GLY A 629 3.43 5.74 -5.16
CA GLY A 629 3.75 4.64 -6.05
C GLY A 629 3.44 4.94 -7.52
N GLY A 630 2.30 5.60 -7.79
CA GLY A 630 1.95 6.13 -9.10
C GLY A 630 2.97 7.15 -9.61
N LEU A 631 3.39 8.11 -8.78
CA LEU A 631 4.39 9.11 -9.14
C LEU A 631 5.70 8.42 -9.55
N LEU A 632 6.17 7.47 -8.74
CA LEU A 632 7.40 6.75 -9.02
C LEU A 632 7.30 5.91 -10.30
N TYR A 633 6.14 5.30 -10.56
CA TYR A 633 5.89 4.58 -11.80
C TYR A 633 5.96 5.53 -13.01
N ALA A 634 5.25 6.66 -12.97
CA ALA A 634 5.23 7.65 -14.04
C ALA A 634 6.62 8.23 -14.30
N ILE A 635 7.37 8.59 -13.27
CA ILE A 635 8.74 9.12 -13.40
C ILE A 635 9.67 8.10 -14.04
N ALA A 636 9.63 6.84 -13.62
CA ALA A 636 10.46 5.80 -14.22
C ALA A 636 10.10 5.57 -15.69
N MET A 637 8.81 5.55 -16.04
CA MET A 637 8.36 5.45 -17.42
C MET A 637 8.77 6.67 -18.26
N MET A 638 8.67 7.88 -17.73
CA MET A 638 9.03 9.11 -18.45
C MET A 638 10.54 9.23 -18.67
N ALA A 639 11.36 8.78 -17.72
CA ALA A 639 12.82 8.82 -17.78
C ALA A 639 13.40 7.63 -18.58
N GLY A 640 13.01 6.40 -18.27
CA GLY A 640 13.50 5.18 -18.92
C GLY A 640 12.80 4.83 -20.23
N GLY A 641 11.61 5.38 -20.46
CA GLY A 641 10.79 5.12 -21.64
C GLY A 641 9.90 3.88 -21.53
N TRP A 642 9.20 3.60 -22.63
CA TRP A 642 8.29 2.45 -22.83
C TRP A 642 8.56 1.75 -24.17
N ASP A 643 8.03 0.56 -24.38
CA ASP A 643 8.18 -0.15 -25.65
C ASP A 643 7.74 0.72 -26.84
N GLY A 644 8.63 0.91 -27.82
CA GLY A 644 8.43 1.79 -28.98
C GLY A 644 8.83 3.26 -28.79
N SER A 645 9.18 3.70 -27.58
CA SER A 645 9.76 5.04 -27.36
C SER A 645 11.21 5.13 -27.85
N GLU A 646 11.60 6.32 -28.30
CA GLU A 646 12.94 6.66 -28.79
C GLU A 646 13.54 7.85 -28.03
N GLY A 647 14.87 7.90 -27.93
CA GLY A 647 15.59 8.98 -27.25
C GLY A 647 15.75 8.77 -25.74
N ASP A 648 16.49 9.69 -25.13
CA ASP A 648 16.71 9.73 -23.69
C ASP A 648 15.63 10.57 -22.99
N ALA A 649 15.13 10.10 -21.84
CA ALA A 649 14.00 10.67 -21.11
C ALA A 649 12.84 11.09 -22.03
N PRO A 650 12.21 10.13 -22.75
CA PRO A 650 11.26 10.44 -23.82
C PRO A 650 9.96 11.08 -23.31
N GLY A 651 9.60 10.89 -22.04
CA GLY A 651 8.39 11.48 -21.46
C GLY A 651 8.58 12.88 -20.88
N PHE A 652 9.81 13.40 -20.78
CA PHE A 652 10.08 14.73 -20.24
C PHE A 652 10.15 15.82 -21.33
N PRO A 653 9.79 17.08 -21.01
CA PRO A 653 10.04 18.21 -21.89
C PRO A 653 11.52 18.32 -22.26
N LYS A 654 11.81 18.83 -23.45
CA LYS A 654 13.20 19.06 -23.89
C LYS A 654 13.73 20.44 -23.49
N ASP A 655 12.83 21.40 -23.28
CA ASP A 655 13.19 22.76 -22.87
C ASP A 655 13.10 22.87 -21.35
N GLY A 656 14.14 23.41 -20.70
CA GLY A 656 14.16 23.67 -19.26
C GLY A 656 14.47 22.48 -18.35
N TRP A 657 14.34 21.26 -18.85
CA TRP A 657 14.56 20.02 -18.11
C TRP A 657 15.78 19.25 -18.60
N VAL A 658 16.70 18.93 -17.69
CA VAL A 658 17.83 18.03 -17.92
C VAL A 658 17.67 16.85 -16.98
N VAL A 659 17.31 15.70 -17.55
CA VAL A 659 17.07 14.48 -16.78
C VAL A 659 18.28 13.57 -16.88
N ARG A 660 18.79 13.14 -15.74
CA ARG A 660 19.76 12.04 -15.64
C ARG A 660 19.10 10.90 -14.92
N HIS A 661 19.26 9.71 -15.46
CA HIS A 661 18.78 8.51 -14.80
C HIS A 661 19.78 7.38 -14.95
N GLU A 662 19.77 6.48 -13.98
CA GLU A 662 20.55 5.27 -14.00
C GLU A 662 19.74 4.11 -13.43
N ASN A 663 20.07 2.90 -13.89
CA ASN A 663 19.59 1.65 -13.32
C ASN A 663 18.06 1.54 -13.23
N LEU A 664 17.34 2.20 -14.15
CA LEU A 664 15.92 1.98 -14.40
C LEU A 664 15.72 0.77 -15.32
N SER A 665 14.60 0.07 -15.16
CA SER A 665 14.16 -1.02 -16.03
C SER A 665 13.03 -0.55 -16.93
N LYS A 666 13.11 -0.89 -18.22
CA LYS A 666 12.17 -0.52 -19.28
C LYS A 666 11.15 -1.63 -19.60
#